data_AF-A0A0F9PA29-F1
#
_entry.id   AF-A0A0F9PA29-F1
#
_cell.length_a   1.000
_cell.length_b   1.000
_cell.length_c   1.000
_cell.angle_alpha   90.00
_cell.angle_beta   90.00
_cell.angle_gamma   90.00
#
_symmetry.space_group_name_H-M   'P 1'
#
loop_
_entity.id
_entity.type
_entity.pdbx_description
1 polymer ?
#
loop_
_entity_poly.entity_id
_entity_poly.type
_entity_poly.pdbx_seq_one_letter_code
_entity_poly.pdbx_strand_id
1 'polypeptide(L)'
;MKSTSRNISIPQAESLTLELFNISGKATSLPGYIDFNFKVIAVDGGRYILKVSRPEEDWEYLDFQQQLLQHVAEFGKGLIVPRIVIDSEERSVSTFVDAEGNQRMLRLLTWIPGRLWGDVNPQLDDLRYSLGERCGLLTKALQAFNHSQAHRELEWDVARSLWTTAHLNLFNKEEKRIVIFFQNRFKDARKSYELLRKAIVHNDANDNNLIVSEDLIKPKVKAVIDYGDAVYTQVINDVAIACAYAIMGHNDPLQTALPIVKGYSSKFPLEERELKHLYDAIAMRLVVSVTKSAINKSEEPENTYLLISEKPAWEVLEKWSGINADFAYYNFRQACGFTPQPFEQKFKNWATNHNFLVTDLFPTIRCDEVHLLDLSVSSRWLGMQSDFDDTELFQFKIDRLQREYPNKVIAGGYLEPRGVYTTSEYGRIGNSGPEYRTVHLGVDFWLSAGTGVHALLDGEVVTAVNDAGDKEYGGLIILKHTTETLSFYTLYGHLSVASIQDKVIGQVIGQGEHIGFLGLPEENGNWAPHLHFQIMLSMLGYTKDFPGVGYITQINVWKGICPDPNLLFKSTSLQTQFPKPNDELINFRKRHLGKSLSLQYQVPIKMVRGAGQYLIDQYGRKYLDTVNNVAHVGHEHPEVVRAGQQQMALINTNSRYLHDNINELTKDIL
;
A
#
# COMPACT_ATOMS: atom_id res chain seq x y z
N MET A 1 31.79 -23.71 -23.12
CA MET A 1 31.06 -24.91 -23.55
C MET A 1 30.95 -25.86 -22.36
N LYS A 2 29.92 -25.71 -21.53
CA LYS A 2 29.60 -26.69 -20.49
C LYS A 2 28.72 -27.76 -21.13
N SER A 3 29.19 -29.01 -21.05
CA SER A 3 28.55 -30.20 -21.59
C SER A 3 27.07 -30.27 -21.22
N THR A 4 26.22 -30.37 -22.22
CA THR A 4 24.80 -30.70 -22.15
C THR A 4 24.63 -32.18 -21.71
N SER A 5 24.80 -32.49 -20.43
CA SER A 5 24.49 -33.85 -19.93
C SER A 5 22.98 -34.07 -19.96
N ARG A 6 22.55 -35.11 -20.67
CA ARG A 6 21.15 -35.41 -20.99
C ARG A 6 20.30 -35.70 -19.75
N ASN A 7 19.00 -35.48 -19.94
CA ASN A 7 17.91 -35.52 -18.95
C ASN A 7 17.76 -36.91 -18.28
N ILE A 8 17.39 -36.94 -16.99
CA ILE A 8 16.99 -38.19 -16.32
C ILE A 8 15.61 -38.61 -16.85
N SER A 9 15.47 -39.86 -17.27
CA SER A 9 14.18 -40.35 -17.80
C SER A 9 13.19 -40.71 -16.68
N ILE A 10 11.89 -40.62 -16.96
CA ILE A 10 10.83 -41.02 -16.02
C ILE A 10 11.02 -42.49 -15.56
N PRO A 11 11.25 -43.47 -16.45
CA PRO A 11 11.47 -44.86 -16.02
C PRO A 11 12.70 -45.01 -15.12
N GLN A 12 13.76 -44.25 -15.37
CA GLN A 12 14.96 -44.28 -14.52
C GLN A 12 14.67 -43.70 -13.13
N ALA A 13 13.90 -42.61 -13.04
CA ALA A 13 13.45 -42.07 -11.75
C ALA A 13 12.59 -43.10 -10.97
N GLU A 14 11.71 -43.84 -11.65
CA GLU A 14 10.93 -44.94 -11.05
C GLU A 14 11.85 -46.04 -10.51
N SER A 15 12.85 -46.48 -11.29
CA SER A 15 13.83 -47.51 -10.89
C SER A 15 14.66 -47.08 -9.67
N LEU A 16 15.22 -45.87 -9.70
CA LEU A 16 16.04 -45.34 -8.60
C LEU A 16 15.24 -45.22 -7.29
N THR A 17 13.97 -44.84 -7.38
CA THR A 17 13.10 -44.72 -6.19
C THR A 17 12.82 -46.10 -5.57
N LEU A 18 12.65 -47.13 -6.41
CA LEU A 18 12.46 -48.50 -5.97
C LEU A 18 13.75 -49.09 -5.39
N GLU A 19 14.87 -48.98 -6.11
CA GLU A 19 16.14 -49.61 -5.75
C GLU A 19 16.75 -49.02 -4.48
N LEU A 20 16.72 -47.69 -4.33
CA LEU A 20 17.41 -47.02 -3.23
C LEU A 20 16.50 -46.85 -2.00
N PHE A 21 15.21 -46.56 -2.19
CA PHE A 21 14.28 -46.26 -1.09
C PHE A 21 13.22 -47.33 -0.85
N ASN A 22 13.23 -48.43 -1.62
CA ASN A 22 12.21 -49.48 -1.55
C ASN A 22 10.77 -48.95 -1.79
N ILE A 23 10.64 -47.91 -2.62
CA ILE A 23 9.35 -47.27 -2.95
C ILE A 23 9.02 -47.51 -4.42
N SER A 24 8.04 -48.39 -4.66
CA SER A 24 7.47 -48.61 -6.00
C SER A 24 6.39 -47.55 -6.28
N GLY A 25 6.49 -46.85 -7.42
CA GLY A 25 5.53 -45.80 -7.78
C GLY A 25 5.65 -45.31 -9.22
N LYS A 26 4.74 -44.41 -9.60
CA LYS A 26 4.76 -43.71 -10.89
C LYS A 26 5.35 -42.32 -10.75
N ALA A 27 6.30 -41.98 -11.63
CA ALA A 27 6.97 -40.70 -11.62
C ALA A 27 6.42 -39.75 -12.69
N THR A 28 6.45 -38.44 -12.42
CA THR A 28 6.12 -37.39 -13.38
C THR A 28 7.15 -36.27 -13.23
N SER A 29 7.72 -35.82 -14.35
CA SER A 29 8.70 -34.73 -14.34
C SER A 29 8.06 -33.41 -13.89
N LEU A 30 8.80 -32.66 -13.08
CA LEU A 30 8.46 -31.32 -12.63
C LEU A 30 9.51 -30.32 -13.13
N PRO A 31 9.14 -29.05 -13.34
CA PRO A 31 10.11 -28.00 -13.64
C PRO A 31 11.19 -27.88 -12.54
N GLY A 32 12.39 -27.46 -12.92
CA GLY A 32 13.50 -27.25 -11.99
C GLY A 32 14.58 -26.37 -12.61
N TYR A 33 15.27 -25.59 -11.77
CA TYR A 33 16.36 -24.70 -12.19
C TYR A 33 17.70 -25.45 -12.25
N ILE A 34 18.08 -26.12 -11.16
CA ILE A 34 19.35 -26.86 -11.03
C ILE A 34 19.12 -28.37 -11.16
N ASP A 35 18.31 -28.92 -10.26
CA ASP A 35 18.01 -30.35 -10.15
C ASP A 35 16.95 -30.83 -11.15
N PHE A 36 17.00 -32.12 -11.48
CA PHE A 36 15.89 -32.82 -12.13
C PHE A 36 14.90 -33.26 -11.06
N ASN A 37 13.68 -32.70 -11.11
CA ASN A 37 12.63 -32.94 -10.12
C ASN A 37 11.58 -33.92 -10.64
N PHE A 38 11.19 -34.90 -9.84
CA PHE A 38 10.12 -35.84 -10.18
C PHE A 38 9.14 -35.99 -9.03
N LYS A 39 7.84 -35.84 -9.32
CA LYS A 39 6.78 -36.26 -8.40
C LYS A 39 6.61 -37.76 -8.50
N VAL A 40 6.72 -38.48 -7.38
CA VAL A 40 6.49 -39.92 -7.32
C VAL A 40 5.21 -40.21 -6.54
N ILE A 41 4.29 -40.97 -7.15
CA ILE A 41 3.09 -41.49 -6.50
C ILE A 41 3.31 -42.98 -6.28
N ALA A 42 3.54 -43.37 -5.03
CA ALA A 42 3.77 -44.74 -4.62
C ALA A 42 2.49 -45.58 -4.71
N VAL A 43 2.65 -46.89 -4.86
CA VAL A 43 1.54 -47.86 -4.98
C VAL A 43 0.67 -47.89 -3.72
N ASP A 44 1.26 -47.63 -2.55
CA ASP A 44 0.57 -47.51 -1.26
C ASP A 44 -0.19 -46.17 -1.08
N GLY A 45 -0.14 -45.28 -2.08
CA GLY A 45 -0.75 -43.96 -2.06
C GLY A 45 0.15 -42.86 -1.48
N GLY A 46 1.35 -43.21 -0.99
CA GLY A 46 2.38 -42.25 -0.58
C GLY A 46 2.78 -41.34 -1.74
N ARG A 47 3.17 -40.10 -1.42
CA ARG A 47 3.58 -39.11 -2.42
C ARG A 47 4.91 -38.50 -2.02
N TYR A 48 5.81 -38.40 -2.98
CA TYR A 48 7.19 -37.95 -2.78
C TYR A 48 7.65 -37.03 -3.91
N ILE A 49 8.72 -36.29 -3.64
CA ILE A 49 9.51 -35.61 -4.65
C ILE A 49 10.92 -36.18 -4.64
N LEU A 50 11.30 -36.79 -5.76
CA LEU A 50 12.67 -37.22 -6.03
C LEU A 50 13.40 -36.07 -6.70
N LYS A 51 14.53 -35.65 -6.12
CA LYS A 51 15.45 -34.67 -6.69
C LYS A 51 16.75 -35.38 -7.09
N VAL A 52 17.19 -35.19 -8.32
CA VAL A 52 18.45 -35.74 -8.85
C VAL A 52 19.37 -34.60 -9.25
N SER A 53 20.58 -34.58 -8.69
CA SER A 53 21.57 -33.54 -8.94
C SER A 53 22.17 -33.63 -10.34
N ARG A 54 22.83 -32.54 -10.75
CA ARG A 54 23.76 -32.57 -11.87
C ARG A 54 25.04 -33.35 -11.47
N PRO A 55 25.88 -33.77 -12.45
CA PRO A 55 27.19 -34.35 -12.14
C PRO A 55 28.04 -33.35 -11.36
N GLU A 56 28.94 -33.86 -10.51
CA GLU A 56 29.92 -33.06 -9.75
C GLU A 56 29.31 -32.01 -8.79
N GLU A 57 28.03 -32.19 -8.40
CA GLU A 57 27.39 -31.34 -7.40
C GLU A 57 28.11 -31.44 -6.04
N ASP A 58 28.17 -30.33 -5.29
CA ASP A 58 28.84 -30.29 -4.00
C ASP A 58 28.02 -31.05 -2.94
N TRP A 59 28.62 -32.07 -2.33
CA TRP A 59 27.98 -32.86 -1.28
C TRP A 59 27.62 -32.00 -0.06
N GLU A 60 28.48 -31.05 0.34
CA GLU A 60 28.21 -30.19 1.49
C GLU A 60 26.97 -29.32 1.26
N TYR A 61 26.73 -28.90 0.02
CA TYR A 61 25.55 -28.11 -0.36
C TYR A 61 24.25 -28.94 -0.27
N LEU A 62 24.31 -30.22 -0.61
CA LEU A 62 23.15 -31.11 -0.46
C LEU A 62 22.91 -31.46 1.00
N ASP A 63 23.98 -31.70 1.77
CA ASP A 63 23.94 -31.94 3.21
C ASP A 63 23.35 -30.74 3.97
N PHE A 64 23.75 -29.51 3.61
CA PHE A 64 23.16 -28.27 4.12
C PHE A 64 21.64 -28.25 4.00
N GLN A 65 21.11 -28.56 2.81
CA GLN A 65 19.67 -28.57 2.57
C GLN A 65 18.96 -29.64 3.41
N GLN A 66 19.57 -30.82 3.54
CA GLN A 66 19.01 -31.91 4.34
C GLN A 66 19.02 -31.55 5.85
N GLN A 67 20.16 -31.09 6.39
CA GLN A 67 20.24 -30.68 7.79
C GLN A 67 19.29 -29.52 8.12
N LEU A 68 19.13 -28.57 7.19
CA LEU A 68 18.17 -27.48 7.34
C LEU A 68 16.73 -28.01 7.42
N LEU A 69 16.33 -28.87 6.48
CA LEU A 69 14.99 -29.48 6.49
C LEU A 69 14.72 -30.27 7.77
N GLN A 70 15.70 -31.05 8.21
CA GLN A 70 15.62 -31.81 9.46
C GLN A 70 15.44 -30.88 10.67
N HIS A 71 16.27 -29.82 10.76
CA HIS A 71 16.19 -28.81 11.82
C HIS A 71 14.81 -28.15 11.84
N VAL A 72 14.27 -27.74 10.69
CA VAL A 72 12.94 -27.12 10.63
C VAL A 72 11.84 -28.13 10.96
N ALA A 73 11.98 -29.40 10.57
CA ALA A 73 11.01 -30.44 10.92
C ALA A 73 10.97 -30.73 12.44
N GLU A 74 12.11 -30.62 13.12
CA GLU A 74 12.23 -30.85 14.56
C GLU A 74 11.83 -29.62 15.40
N PHE A 75 12.31 -28.43 15.03
CA PHE A 75 12.18 -27.22 15.84
C PHE A 75 11.13 -26.22 15.31
N GLY A 76 10.66 -26.39 14.07
CA GLY A 76 9.70 -25.52 13.40
C GLY A 76 8.25 -25.73 13.83
N LYS A 77 7.92 -25.40 15.09
CA LYS A 77 6.55 -25.57 15.61
C LYS A 77 5.52 -24.87 14.73
N GLY A 78 4.59 -25.66 14.19
CA GLY A 78 3.49 -25.16 13.34
C GLY A 78 3.88 -24.90 11.88
N LEU A 79 5.11 -25.22 11.47
CA LEU A 79 5.52 -25.26 10.07
C LEU A 79 5.24 -26.64 9.47
N ILE A 80 4.88 -26.64 8.19
CA ILE A 80 4.80 -27.84 7.37
C ILE A 80 5.97 -27.75 6.40
N VAL A 81 6.88 -28.73 6.45
CA VAL A 81 8.05 -28.81 5.58
C VAL A 81 8.17 -30.20 4.97
N PRO A 82 8.82 -30.34 3.80
CA PRO A 82 9.15 -31.65 3.26
C PRO A 82 10.03 -32.40 4.25
N ARG A 83 9.69 -33.65 4.57
CA ARG A 83 10.49 -34.52 5.42
C ARG A 83 11.42 -35.37 4.57
N ILE A 84 12.62 -35.60 5.09
CA ILE A 84 13.62 -36.46 4.45
C ILE A 84 13.14 -37.90 4.52
N VAL A 85 13.27 -38.59 3.39
CA VAL A 85 13.16 -40.05 3.32
C VAL A 85 14.58 -40.59 3.17
N ILE A 86 15.01 -41.35 4.16
CA ILE A 86 16.32 -42.02 4.13
C ILE A 86 16.26 -43.24 3.21
N ASP A 87 17.38 -43.55 2.57
CA ASP A 87 17.50 -44.74 1.74
C ASP A 87 17.67 -46.01 2.57
N SER A 88 17.73 -47.16 1.89
CA SER A 88 17.90 -48.49 2.49
C SER A 88 19.25 -48.69 3.23
N GLU A 89 20.20 -47.76 3.07
CA GLU A 89 21.49 -47.71 3.79
C GLU A 89 21.53 -46.58 4.84
N GLU A 90 20.36 -46.05 5.24
CA GLU A 90 20.20 -44.98 6.23
C GLU A 90 20.83 -43.63 5.83
N ARG A 91 21.04 -43.38 4.53
CA ARG A 91 21.59 -42.11 4.01
C ARG A 91 20.47 -41.14 3.65
N SER A 92 20.68 -39.86 3.98
CA SER A 92 19.81 -38.75 3.58
C SER A 92 20.11 -38.24 2.16
N VAL A 93 21.28 -38.57 1.61
CA VAL A 93 21.71 -38.29 0.25
C VAL A 93 22.31 -39.57 -0.32
N SER A 94 21.67 -40.15 -1.32
CA SER A 94 22.13 -41.36 -1.99
C SER A 94 22.93 -41.03 -3.24
N THR A 95 23.73 -41.97 -3.71
CA THR A 95 24.52 -41.83 -4.94
C THR A 95 24.24 -42.95 -5.92
N PHE A 96 24.27 -42.63 -7.21
CA PHE A 96 24.27 -43.63 -8.29
C PHE A 96 25.19 -43.17 -9.42
N VAL A 97 25.52 -44.10 -10.32
CA VAL A 97 26.27 -43.81 -11.55
C VAL A 97 25.28 -43.77 -12.70
N ASP A 98 25.25 -42.67 -13.44
CA ASP A 98 24.38 -42.53 -14.61
C ASP A 98 24.87 -43.35 -15.81
N ALA A 99 24.07 -43.39 -16.90
CA ALA A 99 24.41 -44.15 -18.09
C ALA A 99 25.68 -43.66 -18.82
N GLU A 100 26.17 -42.46 -18.48
CA GLU A 100 27.37 -41.84 -19.02
C GLU A 100 28.59 -42.07 -18.11
N GLY A 101 28.41 -42.78 -16.98
CA GLY A 101 29.47 -43.07 -16.02
C GLY A 101 29.70 -41.97 -14.98
N ASN A 102 28.86 -40.93 -14.94
CA ASN A 102 28.99 -39.86 -13.98
C ASN A 102 28.32 -40.22 -12.66
N GLN A 103 28.99 -39.96 -11.54
CA GLN A 103 28.37 -40.05 -10.23
C GLN A 103 27.40 -38.87 -10.02
N ARG A 104 26.18 -39.20 -9.58
CA ARG A 104 25.13 -38.24 -9.24
C ARG A 104 24.58 -38.52 -7.86
N MET A 105 24.06 -37.47 -7.23
CA MET A 105 23.41 -37.55 -5.94
C MET A 105 21.90 -37.40 -6.10
N LEU A 106 21.16 -38.04 -5.21
CA LEU A 106 19.70 -37.96 -5.20
C LEU A 106 19.15 -37.92 -3.78
N ARG A 107 18.01 -37.24 -3.66
CA ARG A 107 17.31 -37.01 -2.39
C ARG A 107 15.82 -37.27 -2.60
N LEU A 108 15.20 -37.93 -1.63
CA LEU A 108 13.76 -38.16 -1.64
C LEU A 108 13.11 -37.43 -0.46
N LEU A 109 12.11 -36.61 -0.74
CA LEU A 109 11.37 -35.84 0.27
C LEU A 109 9.87 -36.16 0.19
N THR A 110 9.17 -36.05 1.32
CA THR A 110 7.70 -36.22 1.34
C THR A 110 7.00 -35.08 0.58
N TRP A 111 5.94 -35.40 -0.14
CA TRP A 111 5.11 -34.43 -0.86
C TRP A 111 4.21 -33.61 0.08
N ILE A 112 4.07 -32.31 -0.19
CA ILE A 112 3.09 -31.45 0.48
C ILE A 112 1.92 -31.16 -0.47
N PRO A 113 0.68 -31.58 -0.15
CA PRO A 113 -0.48 -31.28 -0.99
C PRO A 113 -0.96 -29.84 -0.82
N GLY A 114 -1.32 -29.22 -1.94
CA GLY A 114 -1.92 -27.90 -2.05
C GLY A 114 -1.80 -27.34 -3.47
N ARG A 115 -2.22 -26.09 -3.62
CA ARG A 115 -2.09 -25.29 -4.85
C ARG A 115 -0.84 -24.43 -4.79
N LEU A 116 -0.25 -24.08 -5.92
CA LEU A 116 0.84 -23.10 -5.95
C LEU A 116 0.27 -21.68 -5.77
N TRP A 117 1.05 -20.79 -5.17
CA TRP A 117 0.65 -19.39 -5.01
C TRP A 117 0.26 -18.73 -6.34
N GLY A 118 1.05 -18.98 -7.40
CA GLY A 118 0.79 -18.47 -8.75
C GLY A 118 -0.56 -18.90 -9.34
N ASP A 119 -1.15 -20.00 -8.87
CA ASP A 119 -2.44 -20.53 -9.36
C ASP A 119 -3.64 -20.04 -8.53
N VAL A 120 -3.41 -19.30 -7.43
CA VAL A 120 -4.47 -18.84 -6.54
C VAL A 120 -4.89 -17.42 -6.88
N ASN A 121 -6.18 -17.25 -7.18
CA ASN A 121 -6.81 -15.96 -7.41
C ASN A 121 -8.23 -15.95 -6.81
N PRO A 122 -8.67 -14.90 -6.09
CA PRO A 122 -7.92 -13.69 -5.75
C PRO A 122 -6.92 -13.88 -4.60
N GLN A 123 -5.81 -13.15 -4.66
CA GLN A 123 -4.79 -13.09 -3.60
C GLN A 123 -5.12 -11.96 -2.62
N LEU A 124 -6.10 -12.19 -1.73
CA LEU A 124 -6.55 -11.20 -0.75
C LEU A 124 -5.55 -11.01 0.40
N ASP A 125 -5.73 -9.92 1.17
CA ASP A 125 -4.84 -9.54 2.27
C ASP A 125 -4.67 -10.64 3.33
N ASP A 126 -5.69 -11.46 3.60
CA ASP A 126 -5.58 -12.60 4.53
C ASP A 126 -4.59 -13.67 4.04
N LEU A 127 -4.57 -13.94 2.73
CA LEU A 127 -3.61 -14.89 2.13
C LEU A 127 -2.19 -14.32 2.20
N ARG A 128 -2.01 -13.05 1.85
CA ARG A 128 -0.73 -12.33 1.94
C ARG A 128 -0.20 -12.22 3.37
N TYR A 129 -1.09 -11.97 4.33
CA TYR A 129 -0.76 -12.00 5.75
C TYR A 129 -0.28 -13.39 6.17
N SER A 130 -0.96 -14.46 5.72
CA SER A 130 -0.54 -15.83 6.00
C SER A 130 0.82 -16.19 5.38
N LEU A 131 1.17 -15.63 4.21
CA LEU A 131 2.51 -15.74 3.63
C LEU A 131 3.55 -15.16 4.59
N GLY A 132 3.34 -13.91 5.00
CA GLY A 132 4.19 -13.25 5.99
C GLY A 132 4.36 -14.07 7.26
N GLU A 133 3.26 -14.59 7.83
CA GLU A 133 3.32 -15.44 9.03
C GLU A 133 4.19 -16.69 8.82
N ARG A 134 4.13 -17.33 7.64
CA ARG A 134 4.92 -18.52 7.34
C ARG A 134 6.40 -18.21 7.22
N CYS A 135 6.77 -17.15 6.51
CA CYS A 135 8.17 -16.72 6.40
C CYS A 135 8.72 -16.32 7.77
N GLY A 136 7.98 -15.55 8.58
CA GLY A 136 8.42 -15.16 9.91
C GLY A 136 8.59 -16.35 10.87
N LEU A 137 7.70 -17.34 10.82
CA LEU A 137 7.87 -18.60 11.57
C LEU A 137 9.11 -19.38 11.12
N LEU A 138 9.39 -19.40 9.82
CA LEU A 138 10.54 -20.09 9.27
C LEU A 138 11.86 -19.42 9.72
N THR A 139 11.97 -18.10 9.60
CA THR A 139 13.13 -17.36 10.11
C THR A 139 13.33 -17.58 11.61
N LYS A 140 12.22 -17.62 12.38
CA LYS A 140 12.28 -17.96 13.82
C LYS A 140 12.85 -19.35 14.07
N ALA A 141 12.41 -20.36 13.30
CA ALA A 141 12.89 -21.73 13.44
C ALA A 141 14.38 -21.85 13.11
N LEU A 142 14.87 -21.07 12.15
CA LEU A 142 16.25 -21.10 11.68
C LEU A 142 17.24 -20.30 12.55
N GLN A 143 16.80 -19.56 13.57
CA GLN A 143 17.70 -18.74 14.41
C GLN A 143 18.85 -19.51 15.06
N ALA A 144 18.61 -20.77 15.43
CA ALA A 144 19.61 -21.63 16.08
C ALA A 144 20.31 -22.58 15.11
N PHE A 145 19.92 -22.59 13.83
CA PHE A 145 20.54 -23.43 12.82
C PHE A 145 21.86 -22.80 12.36
N ASN A 146 22.86 -23.63 12.09
CA ASN A 146 24.14 -23.18 11.54
C ASN A 146 24.74 -24.24 10.63
N HIS A 147 25.41 -23.81 9.56
CA HIS A 147 26.08 -24.69 8.61
C HIS A 147 27.10 -23.88 7.78
N SER A 148 28.23 -24.46 7.40
CA SER A 148 29.28 -23.79 6.60
C SER A 148 28.70 -23.20 5.29
N GLN A 149 27.95 -24.02 4.56
CA GLN A 149 27.31 -23.65 3.29
C GLN A 149 26.21 -22.58 3.40
N ALA A 150 25.74 -22.25 4.61
CA ALA A 150 24.87 -21.08 4.79
C ALA A 150 25.61 -19.76 4.51
N HIS A 151 26.95 -19.74 4.57
CA HIS A 151 27.78 -18.56 4.36
C HIS A 151 28.38 -18.46 2.95
N ARG A 152 27.97 -19.35 2.03
CA ARG A 152 28.44 -19.36 0.64
C ARG A 152 28.09 -18.06 -0.08
N GLU A 153 28.75 -17.83 -1.20
CA GLU A 153 28.39 -16.73 -2.10
C GLU A 153 27.16 -17.11 -2.93
N LEU A 154 26.14 -16.25 -2.92
CA LEU A 154 24.91 -16.47 -3.67
C LEU A 154 24.51 -15.17 -4.37
N GLU A 155 24.40 -15.19 -5.70
CA GLU A 155 24.05 -14.00 -6.50
C GLU A 155 22.62 -13.50 -6.24
N TRP A 156 21.74 -14.42 -5.80
CA TRP A 156 20.36 -14.14 -5.41
C TRP A 156 20.22 -13.48 -4.03
N ASP A 157 21.29 -13.43 -3.23
CA ASP A 157 21.31 -12.69 -1.96
C ASP A 157 21.29 -11.18 -2.22
N VAL A 158 20.26 -10.50 -1.72
CA VAL A 158 20.10 -9.05 -1.84
C VAL A 158 21.30 -8.29 -1.27
N ALA A 159 21.96 -8.81 -0.23
CA ALA A 159 23.14 -8.19 0.37
C ALA A 159 24.35 -8.14 -0.61
N ARG A 160 24.36 -8.97 -1.66
CA ARG A 160 25.40 -9.05 -2.69
C ARG A 160 24.96 -8.48 -4.04
N SER A 161 23.75 -7.95 -4.14
CA SER A 161 23.08 -7.51 -5.38
C SER A 161 23.81 -6.44 -6.22
N LEU A 162 24.85 -5.80 -5.70
CA LEU A 162 25.62 -4.78 -6.43
C LEU A 162 26.42 -5.34 -7.61
N TRP A 163 26.59 -6.66 -7.75
CA TRP A 163 27.17 -7.27 -8.96
C TRP A 163 26.38 -6.86 -10.23
N THR A 164 25.08 -6.57 -10.09
CA THR A 164 24.20 -6.12 -11.18
C THR A 164 24.66 -4.82 -11.84
N THR A 165 25.50 -4.00 -11.20
CA THR A 165 26.03 -2.76 -11.80
C THR A 165 26.92 -3.03 -13.02
N ALA A 166 27.52 -4.22 -13.10
CA ALA A 166 28.37 -4.62 -14.22
C ALA A 166 27.55 -4.95 -15.50
N HIS A 167 26.23 -5.10 -15.37
CA HIS A 167 25.35 -5.58 -16.44
C HIS A 167 24.37 -4.52 -16.94
N LEU A 168 24.62 -3.23 -16.65
CA LEU A 168 23.78 -2.12 -17.11
C LEU A 168 23.70 -2.01 -18.64
N ASN A 169 24.61 -2.62 -19.38
CA ASN A 169 24.59 -2.68 -20.84
C ASN A 169 23.42 -3.51 -21.39
N LEU A 170 22.82 -4.40 -20.60
CA LEU A 170 21.73 -5.29 -21.03
C LEU A 170 20.36 -4.60 -21.15
N PHE A 171 20.20 -3.43 -20.54
CA PHE A 171 18.92 -2.73 -20.44
C PHE A 171 18.78 -1.59 -21.45
N ASN A 172 17.55 -1.17 -21.73
CA ASN A 172 17.27 0.03 -22.51
C ASN A 172 17.44 1.31 -21.66
N LYS A 173 17.25 2.50 -22.25
CA LYS A 173 17.48 3.79 -21.56
C LYS A 173 16.59 3.98 -20.32
N GLU A 174 15.32 3.62 -20.41
CA GLU A 174 14.33 3.81 -19.34
C GLU A 174 14.54 2.80 -18.21
N GLU A 175 14.73 1.54 -18.57
CA GLU A 175 15.09 0.44 -17.66
C GLU A 175 16.37 0.76 -16.88
N LYS A 176 17.44 1.22 -17.56
CA LYS A 176 18.68 1.64 -16.90
C LYS A 176 18.46 2.73 -15.87
N ARG A 177 17.57 3.70 -16.15
CA ARG A 177 17.29 4.79 -15.21
C ARG A 177 16.76 4.26 -13.89
N ILE A 178 15.81 3.32 -13.95
CA ILE A 178 15.20 2.70 -12.77
C ILE A 178 16.21 1.83 -12.01
N VAL A 179 16.96 1.00 -12.74
CA VAL A 179 17.99 0.12 -12.13
C VAL A 179 19.07 0.95 -11.44
N ILE A 180 19.61 1.97 -12.10
CA ILE A 180 20.64 2.86 -11.53
C ILE A 180 20.10 3.61 -10.31
N PHE A 181 18.83 4.06 -10.35
CA PHE A 181 18.19 4.71 -9.21
C PHE A 181 18.24 3.84 -7.96
N PHE A 182 17.82 2.57 -8.04
CA PHE A 182 17.83 1.66 -6.89
C PHE A 182 19.23 1.19 -6.50
N GLN A 183 20.11 0.92 -7.46
CA GLN A 183 21.51 0.57 -7.19
C GLN A 183 22.23 1.67 -6.40
N ASN A 184 22.05 2.95 -6.79
CA ASN A 184 22.65 4.08 -6.09
C ASN A 184 22.09 4.20 -4.66
N ARG A 185 20.76 4.14 -4.49
CA ARG A 185 20.13 4.19 -3.17
C ARG A 185 20.63 3.08 -2.24
N PHE A 186 20.71 1.85 -2.75
CA PHE A 186 21.21 0.71 -1.97
C PHE A 186 22.69 0.88 -1.60
N LYS A 187 23.51 1.37 -2.54
CA LYS A 187 24.92 1.70 -2.31
C LYS A 187 25.10 2.80 -1.25
N ASP A 188 24.30 3.86 -1.30
CA ASP A 188 24.35 4.97 -0.35
C ASP A 188 23.93 4.53 1.06
N ALA A 189 22.96 3.61 1.14
CA ALA A 189 22.46 3.04 2.39
C ALA A 189 23.35 1.93 2.99
N ARG A 190 24.44 1.54 2.31
CA ARG A 190 25.23 0.34 2.61
C ARG A 190 25.76 0.29 4.04
N LYS A 191 26.31 1.40 4.54
CA LYS A 191 26.90 1.46 5.89
C LYS A 191 25.88 1.12 6.99
N SER A 192 24.68 1.67 6.90
CA SER A 192 23.59 1.36 7.84
C SER A 192 23.01 -0.04 7.63
N TYR A 193 22.97 -0.51 6.39
CA TYR A 193 22.44 -1.82 6.03
C TYR A 193 23.31 -2.98 6.55
N GLU A 194 24.64 -2.82 6.57
CA GLU A 194 25.57 -3.83 7.09
C GLU A 194 25.43 -4.05 8.61
N LEU A 195 24.90 -3.08 9.34
CA LEU A 195 24.67 -3.16 10.79
C LEU A 195 23.36 -3.87 11.16
N LEU A 196 22.55 -4.23 10.18
CA LEU A 196 21.30 -4.95 10.42
C LEU A 196 21.56 -6.37 10.90
N ARG A 197 20.60 -6.89 11.68
CA ARG A 197 20.61 -8.25 12.19
C ARG A 197 20.60 -9.25 11.04
N LYS A 198 21.42 -10.29 11.18
CA LYS A 198 21.53 -11.41 10.23
C LYS A 198 21.03 -12.71 10.85
N ALA A 199 20.54 -13.59 9.99
CA ALA A 199 20.17 -14.97 10.32
C ALA A 199 20.24 -15.82 9.04
N ILE A 200 20.20 -17.14 9.20
CA ILE A 200 19.88 -18.02 8.07
C ILE A 200 18.40 -17.83 7.74
N VAL A 201 18.12 -17.48 6.48
CA VAL A 201 16.76 -17.26 5.97
C VAL A 201 16.50 -18.12 4.74
N HIS A 202 15.23 -18.22 4.32
CA HIS A 202 14.85 -19.04 3.16
C HIS A 202 15.37 -18.46 1.85
N ASN A 203 15.28 -17.13 1.69
CA ASN A 203 15.82 -16.37 0.55
C ASN A 203 15.20 -16.68 -0.83
N ASP A 204 14.11 -17.45 -0.88
CA ASP A 204 13.40 -17.72 -2.16
C ASP A 204 11.89 -18.00 -2.03
N ALA A 205 11.17 -17.20 -1.24
CA ALA A 205 9.71 -17.31 -1.11
C ALA A 205 8.98 -16.70 -2.34
N ASN A 206 9.03 -17.40 -3.48
CA ASN A 206 8.41 -16.99 -4.75
C ASN A 206 7.14 -17.80 -5.11
N ASP A 207 6.45 -17.42 -6.19
CA ASP A 207 5.14 -17.98 -6.59
C ASP A 207 5.11 -19.50 -6.79
N ASN A 208 6.26 -20.12 -7.10
CA ASN A 208 6.40 -21.55 -7.34
C ASN A 208 6.83 -22.32 -6.09
N ASN A 209 7.32 -21.62 -5.07
CA ASN A 209 7.86 -22.19 -3.83
C ASN A 209 6.91 -22.07 -2.64
N LEU A 210 5.68 -21.63 -2.89
CA LEU A 210 4.65 -21.43 -1.88
C LEU A 210 3.47 -22.37 -2.12
N ILE A 211 3.23 -23.27 -1.16
CA ILE A 211 2.08 -24.17 -1.18
C ILE A 211 0.93 -23.55 -0.39
N VAL A 212 -0.19 -23.31 -1.07
CA VAL A 212 -1.45 -22.78 -0.54
C VAL A 212 -2.44 -23.91 -0.27
N SER A 213 -3.29 -23.75 0.74
CA SER A 213 -4.36 -24.70 1.06
C SER A 213 -5.37 -24.89 -0.08
N GLU A 214 -6.01 -26.07 -0.10
CA GLU A 214 -7.12 -26.40 -1.00
C GLU A 214 -8.41 -25.60 -0.72
N ASP A 215 -8.51 -24.92 0.44
CA ASP A 215 -9.65 -24.06 0.76
C ASP A 215 -9.79 -22.93 -0.28
N LEU A 216 -10.89 -22.93 -1.01
CA LEU A 216 -11.20 -21.96 -2.07
C LEU A 216 -11.74 -20.63 -1.54
N ILE A 217 -12.31 -20.61 -0.33
CA ILE A 217 -12.97 -19.43 0.25
C ILE A 217 -11.98 -18.66 1.13
N LYS A 218 -11.17 -19.36 1.93
CA LYS A 218 -10.17 -18.75 2.83
C LYS A 218 -8.80 -19.43 2.68
N PRO A 219 -8.18 -19.34 1.49
CA PRO A 219 -6.87 -19.93 1.26
C PRO A 219 -5.83 -19.36 2.21
N LYS A 220 -4.90 -20.21 2.67
CA LYS A 220 -3.73 -19.82 3.47
C LYS A 220 -2.47 -20.51 2.97
N VAL A 221 -1.33 -19.83 3.10
CA VAL A 221 -0.03 -20.45 2.85
C VAL A 221 0.23 -21.51 3.93
N LYS A 222 0.46 -22.75 3.47
CA LYS A 222 0.71 -23.93 4.30
C LYS A 222 2.20 -24.17 4.50
N ALA A 223 2.98 -24.06 3.43
CA ALA A 223 4.38 -24.42 3.42
C ALA A 223 5.17 -23.53 2.44
N VAL A 224 6.43 -23.30 2.79
CA VAL A 224 7.46 -22.83 1.86
C VAL A 224 8.32 -24.04 1.54
N ILE A 225 8.58 -24.26 0.26
CA ILE A 225 9.39 -25.37 -0.26
C ILE A 225 10.61 -24.82 -0.99
N ASP A 226 11.53 -25.73 -1.29
CA ASP A 226 12.79 -25.46 -1.99
C ASP A 226 13.78 -24.56 -1.23
N TYR A 227 14.57 -25.19 -0.37
CA TYR A 227 15.50 -24.52 0.55
C TYR A 227 16.91 -24.36 -0.05
N GLY A 228 17.06 -24.58 -1.36
CA GLY A 228 18.36 -24.51 -2.04
C GLY A 228 19.03 -23.14 -1.89
N ASP A 229 18.26 -22.07 -1.91
CA ASP A 229 18.76 -20.70 -1.84
C ASP A 229 18.93 -20.16 -0.41
N ALA A 230 18.69 -20.98 0.61
CA ALA A 230 18.84 -20.55 2.00
C ALA A 230 20.26 -20.07 2.28
N VAL A 231 20.39 -18.93 2.97
CA VAL A 231 21.67 -18.23 3.16
C VAL A 231 21.66 -17.39 4.44
N TYR A 232 22.84 -17.19 5.05
CA TYR A 232 23.05 -16.29 6.18
C TYR A 232 23.19 -14.84 5.70
N THR A 233 22.11 -14.07 5.79
CA THR A 233 22.04 -12.69 5.30
C THR A 233 21.21 -11.80 6.23
N GLN A 234 21.02 -10.52 5.91
CA GLN A 234 20.15 -9.63 6.66
C GLN A 234 18.71 -10.16 6.69
N VAL A 235 18.10 -10.22 7.87
CA VAL A 235 16.73 -10.75 8.05
C VAL A 235 15.73 -10.04 7.12
N ILE A 236 15.88 -8.72 6.94
CA ILE A 236 14.99 -7.92 6.10
C ILE A 236 14.95 -8.36 4.63
N ASN A 237 15.98 -9.08 4.16
CA ASN A 237 16.03 -9.59 2.78
C ASN A 237 14.97 -10.67 2.54
N ASP A 238 14.69 -11.51 3.54
CA ASP A 238 13.68 -12.57 3.41
C ASP A 238 12.28 -11.97 3.26
N VAL A 239 12.00 -10.89 4.01
CA VAL A 239 10.78 -10.09 3.89
C VAL A 239 10.71 -9.45 2.50
N ALA A 240 11.82 -8.84 2.06
CA ALA A 240 11.91 -8.18 0.76
C ALA A 240 11.63 -9.15 -0.39
N ILE A 241 12.14 -10.37 -0.30
CA ILE A 241 11.95 -11.42 -1.29
C ILE A 241 10.49 -11.89 -1.33
N ALA A 242 9.89 -12.17 -0.18
CA ALA A 242 8.47 -12.52 -0.11
C ALA A 242 7.58 -11.42 -0.71
N CYS A 243 7.89 -10.14 -0.42
CA CYS A 243 7.18 -9.01 -1.01
C CYS A 243 7.41 -8.91 -2.53
N ALA A 244 8.66 -9.03 -3.02
CA ALA A 244 9.02 -8.79 -4.42
C ALA A 244 8.18 -9.63 -5.40
N TYR A 245 7.92 -10.90 -5.06
CA TYR A 245 7.11 -11.79 -5.90
C TYR A 245 5.61 -11.63 -5.66
N ALA A 246 5.18 -11.61 -4.39
CA ALA A 246 3.76 -11.55 -4.05
C ALA A 246 3.07 -10.21 -4.37
N ILE A 247 3.82 -9.18 -4.77
CA ILE A 247 3.27 -7.87 -5.19
C ILE A 247 3.11 -7.73 -6.71
N MET A 248 3.55 -8.71 -7.49
CA MET A 248 3.41 -8.74 -8.94
C MET A 248 1.93 -8.82 -9.37
N GLY A 249 1.59 -8.20 -10.51
CA GLY A 249 0.22 -8.21 -11.05
C GLY A 249 -0.79 -7.30 -10.34
N HIS A 250 -0.35 -6.46 -9.40
CA HIS A 250 -1.21 -5.54 -8.64
C HIS A 250 -1.03 -4.07 -9.04
N ASN A 251 -2.08 -3.27 -8.85
CA ASN A 251 -2.09 -1.85 -9.21
C ASN A 251 -1.31 -0.99 -8.21
N ASP A 252 -1.52 -1.25 -6.91
CA ASP A 252 -0.78 -0.63 -5.82
C ASP A 252 0.12 -1.69 -5.15
N PRO A 253 1.39 -1.80 -5.57
CA PRO A 253 2.31 -2.79 -5.02
C PRO A 253 2.68 -2.50 -3.56
N LEU A 254 2.72 -1.23 -3.13
CA LEU A 254 3.01 -0.89 -1.74
C LEU A 254 1.90 -1.38 -0.82
N GLN A 255 0.63 -1.08 -1.15
CA GLN A 255 -0.51 -1.58 -0.40
C GLN A 255 -0.52 -3.11 -0.34
N THR A 256 -0.11 -3.77 -1.42
CA THR A 256 -0.01 -5.24 -1.48
C THR A 256 1.08 -5.80 -0.57
N ALA A 257 2.18 -5.09 -0.36
CA ALA A 257 3.26 -5.55 0.51
C ALA A 257 2.87 -5.52 2.00
N LEU A 258 1.98 -4.61 2.43
CA LEU A 258 1.72 -4.35 3.85
C LEU A 258 1.21 -5.56 4.64
N PRO A 259 0.24 -6.36 4.16
CA PRO A 259 -0.20 -7.56 4.87
C PRO A 259 0.93 -8.57 5.07
N ILE A 260 1.84 -8.72 4.11
CA ILE A 260 3.01 -9.63 4.18
C ILE A 260 3.95 -9.16 5.29
N VAL A 261 4.32 -7.87 5.28
CA VAL A 261 5.18 -7.26 6.30
C VAL A 261 4.56 -7.41 7.70
N LYS A 262 3.25 -7.14 7.83
CA LYS A 262 2.50 -7.31 9.08
C LYS A 262 2.51 -8.77 9.55
N GLY A 263 2.24 -9.71 8.65
CA GLY A 263 2.24 -11.14 8.93
C GLY A 263 3.60 -11.63 9.43
N TYR A 264 4.67 -11.22 8.75
CA TYR A 264 6.04 -11.55 9.12
C TYR A 264 6.38 -11.01 10.51
N SER A 265 6.17 -9.70 10.73
CA SER A 265 6.46 -9.06 12.01
C SER A 265 5.66 -9.63 13.18
N SER A 266 4.48 -10.22 12.92
CA SER A 266 3.66 -10.87 13.96
C SER A 266 4.29 -12.16 14.52
N LYS A 267 5.17 -12.82 13.75
CA LYS A 267 5.85 -14.07 14.14
C LYS A 267 7.33 -13.86 14.44
N PHE A 268 7.94 -12.91 13.76
CA PHE A 268 9.32 -12.49 13.94
C PHE A 268 9.39 -10.95 13.95
N PRO A 269 9.40 -10.31 15.13
CA PRO A 269 9.36 -8.85 15.24
C PRO A 269 10.50 -8.17 14.48
N LEU A 270 10.12 -7.30 13.54
CA LEU A 270 11.04 -6.47 12.77
C LEU A 270 11.41 -5.20 13.55
N GLU A 271 12.65 -4.76 13.40
CA GLU A 271 13.18 -3.56 14.04
C GLU A 271 12.98 -2.33 13.14
N GLU A 272 12.77 -1.14 13.73
CA GLU A 272 12.57 0.10 12.97
C GLU A 272 13.71 0.40 11.98
N ARG A 273 14.95 0.08 12.37
CA ARG A 273 16.13 0.24 11.50
C ARG A 273 16.14 -0.73 10.31
N GLU A 274 15.56 -1.92 10.46
CA GLU A 274 15.43 -2.88 9.35
C GLU A 274 14.41 -2.36 8.33
N LEU A 275 13.26 -1.85 8.80
CA LEU A 275 12.18 -1.34 7.94
C LEU A 275 12.61 -0.17 7.04
N LYS A 276 13.59 0.63 7.47
CA LYS A 276 14.15 1.74 6.67
C LYS A 276 14.81 1.24 5.37
N HIS A 277 15.26 -0.01 5.33
CA HIS A 277 15.92 -0.60 4.16
C HIS A 277 15.00 -1.47 3.30
N LEU A 278 13.76 -1.73 3.74
CA LEU A 278 12.86 -2.67 3.07
C LEU A 278 12.47 -2.20 1.66
N TYR A 279 12.23 -0.91 1.46
CA TYR A 279 11.89 -0.34 0.15
C TYR A 279 12.99 -0.62 -0.89
N ASP A 280 14.25 -0.37 -0.52
CA ASP A 280 15.40 -0.59 -1.39
C ASP A 280 15.72 -2.08 -1.55
N ALA A 281 15.54 -2.89 -0.51
CA ALA A 281 15.77 -4.34 -0.57
C ALA A 281 14.78 -5.06 -1.51
N ILE A 282 13.48 -4.68 -1.48
CA ILE A 282 12.46 -5.20 -2.41
C ILE A 282 12.88 -4.88 -3.85
N ALA A 283 13.22 -3.62 -4.10
CA ALA A 283 13.65 -3.18 -5.42
C ALA A 283 14.92 -3.90 -5.89
N MET A 284 15.93 -4.06 -5.00
CA MET A 284 17.16 -4.75 -5.37
C MET A 284 16.95 -6.25 -5.64
N ARG A 285 15.98 -6.93 -5.00
CA ARG A 285 15.62 -8.30 -5.39
C ARG A 285 15.02 -8.34 -6.79
N LEU A 286 14.15 -7.39 -7.14
CA LEU A 286 13.60 -7.27 -8.49
C LEU A 286 14.69 -6.94 -9.52
N VAL A 287 15.64 -6.05 -9.19
CA VAL A 287 16.82 -5.74 -10.02
C VAL A 287 17.63 -7.01 -10.29
N VAL A 288 17.93 -7.81 -9.27
CA VAL A 288 18.59 -9.11 -9.44
C VAL A 288 17.79 -10.01 -10.39
N SER A 289 16.47 -10.09 -10.22
CA SER A 289 15.59 -10.90 -11.07
C SER A 289 15.64 -10.48 -12.55
N VAL A 290 15.51 -9.19 -12.86
CA VAL A 290 15.53 -8.70 -14.25
C VAL A 290 16.93 -8.77 -14.86
N THR A 291 17.99 -8.57 -14.07
CA THR A 291 19.37 -8.77 -14.54
C THR A 291 19.64 -10.24 -14.87
N LYS A 292 19.21 -11.18 -14.00
CA LYS A 292 19.34 -12.61 -14.27
C LYS A 292 18.54 -13.06 -15.48
N SER A 293 17.32 -12.58 -15.65
CA SER A 293 16.53 -12.82 -16.86
C SER A 293 17.26 -12.35 -18.13
N ALA A 294 17.79 -11.13 -18.12
CA ALA A 294 18.51 -10.57 -19.26
C ALA A 294 19.79 -11.36 -19.62
N ILE A 295 20.53 -11.85 -18.61
CA ILE A 295 21.70 -12.74 -18.83
C ILE A 295 21.24 -14.07 -19.41
N ASN A 296 20.27 -14.73 -18.78
CA ASN A 296 19.78 -16.05 -19.17
C ASN A 296 19.20 -16.04 -20.59
N LYS A 297 18.55 -14.95 -21.02
CA LYS A 297 18.05 -14.77 -22.39
C LYS A 297 19.17 -14.85 -23.44
N SER A 298 20.39 -14.47 -23.09
CA SER A 298 21.56 -14.54 -23.97
C SER A 298 22.24 -15.92 -23.94
N GLU A 299 22.19 -16.63 -22.80
CA GLU A 299 22.89 -17.90 -22.59
C GLU A 299 22.03 -19.13 -22.91
N GLU A 300 20.74 -19.11 -22.56
CA GLU A 300 19.76 -20.19 -22.73
C GLU A 300 18.43 -19.68 -23.32
N PRO A 301 18.40 -19.18 -24.57
CA PRO A 301 17.20 -18.56 -25.16
C PRO A 301 15.98 -19.49 -25.26
N GLU A 302 16.18 -20.81 -25.28
CA GLU A 302 15.10 -21.82 -25.36
C GLU A 302 14.47 -22.14 -23.99
N ASN A 303 15.08 -21.72 -22.87
CA ASN A 303 14.59 -22.02 -21.53
C ASN A 303 13.57 -20.96 -21.05
N THR A 304 12.34 -21.07 -21.54
CA THR A 304 11.26 -20.10 -21.26
C THR A 304 10.92 -19.97 -19.77
N TYR A 305 11.23 -20.97 -18.95
CA TYR A 305 11.07 -20.90 -17.49
C TYR A 305 11.87 -19.75 -16.86
N LEU A 306 13.04 -19.44 -17.44
CA LEU A 306 13.94 -18.37 -16.95
C LEU A 306 13.41 -16.95 -17.21
N LEU A 307 12.33 -16.82 -17.98
CA LEU A 307 11.77 -15.54 -18.41
C LEU A 307 10.40 -15.23 -17.77
N ILE A 308 9.82 -16.17 -17.00
CA ILE A 308 8.44 -16.08 -16.48
C ILE A 308 8.22 -14.81 -15.64
N SER A 309 9.19 -14.44 -14.82
CA SER A 309 9.05 -13.32 -13.87
C SER A 309 9.54 -11.97 -14.42
N GLU A 310 10.09 -11.90 -15.64
CA GLU A 310 10.73 -10.69 -16.17
C GLU A 310 9.74 -9.52 -16.33
N LYS A 311 8.65 -9.74 -17.07
CA LYS A 311 7.65 -8.70 -17.34
C LYS A 311 6.97 -8.22 -16.05
N PRO A 312 6.43 -9.11 -15.18
CA PRO A 312 5.83 -8.67 -13.92
C PRO A 312 6.82 -7.95 -12.99
N ALA A 313 8.11 -8.33 -12.98
CA ALA A 313 9.13 -7.64 -12.20
C ALA A 313 9.39 -6.21 -12.70
N TRP A 314 9.41 -5.99 -14.02
CA TRP A 314 9.52 -4.65 -14.59
C TRP A 314 8.30 -3.78 -14.27
N GLU A 315 7.08 -4.30 -14.42
CA GLU A 315 5.86 -3.58 -14.06
C GLU A 315 5.86 -3.12 -12.59
N VAL A 316 6.38 -3.97 -11.70
CA VAL A 316 6.56 -3.60 -10.29
C VAL A 316 7.65 -2.55 -10.14
N LEU A 317 8.84 -2.72 -10.73
CA LEU A 317 9.95 -1.75 -10.63
C LEU A 317 9.54 -0.35 -11.10
N GLU A 318 8.79 -0.25 -12.21
CA GLU A 318 8.25 1.00 -12.73
C GLU A 318 7.34 1.69 -11.72
N LYS A 319 6.32 0.98 -11.22
CA LYS A 319 5.39 1.50 -10.20
C LYS A 319 6.11 1.83 -8.90
N TRP A 320 7.03 0.97 -8.46
CA TRP A 320 7.78 1.09 -7.21
C TRP A 320 8.72 2.30 -7.23
N SER A 321 9.32 2.62 -8.38
CA SER A 321 10.16 3.80 -8.57
C SER A 321 9.40 5.12 -8.42
N GLY A 322 8.08 5.11 -8.64
CA GLY A 322 7.19 6.26 -8.41
C GLY A 322 6.77 6.45 -6.94
N ILE A 323 7.06 5.50 -6.06
CA ILE A 323 6.71 5.57 -4.65
C ILE A 323 7.85 6.24 -3.88
N ASN A 324 7.52 7.26 -3.08
CA ASN A 324 8.51 7.87 -2.20
C ASN A 324 8.97 6.86 -1.11
N ALA A 325 10.28 6.73 -0.93
CA ALA A 325 10.87 5.76 -0.01
C ALA A 325 10.48 6.00 1.47
N ASP A 326 10.38 7.26 1.90
CA ASP A 326 9.94 7.58 3.27
C ASP A 326 8.45 7.26 3.45
N PHE A 327 7.62 7.51 2.42
CA PHE A 327 6.22 7.09 2.45
C PHE A 327 6.06 5.57 2.56
N ALA A 328 6.85 4.79 1.81
CA ALA A 328 6.89 3.33 1.95
C ALA A 328 7.34 2.91 3.35
N TYR A 329 8.41 3.52 3.88
CA TYR A 329 8.90 3.30 5.24
C TYR A 329 7.83 3.56 6.30
N TYR A 330 7.09 4.66 6.21
CA TYR A 330 6.01 4.98 7.16
C TYR A 330 4.87 3.96 7.11
N ASN A 331 4.53 3.45 5.91
CA ASN A 331 3.58 2.36 5.76
C ASN A 331 4.09 1.05 6.39
N PHE A 332 5.37 0.69 6.20
CA PHE A 332 5.96 -0.50 6.81
C PHE A 332 6.00 -0.42 8.34
N ARG A 333 6.31 0.77 8.89
CA ARG A 333 6.25 1.05 10.33
C ARG A 333 4.86 0.79 10.88
N GLN A 334 3.84 1.36 10.25
CA GLN A 334 2.44 1.15 10.62
C GLN A 334 2.06 -0.33 10.56
N ALA A 335 2.48 -1.04 9.51
CA ALA A 335 2.22 -2.48 9.35
C ALA A 335 2.82 -3.30 10.51
N CYS A 336 3.94 -2.86 11.08
CA CYS A 336 4.60 -3.50 12.23
C CYS A 336 4.13 -2.96 13.60
N GLY A 337 3.14 -2.06 13.64
CA GLY A 337 2.60 -1.50 14.88
C GLY A 337 3.36 -0.31 15.45
N PHE A 338 4.36 0.23 14.73
CA PHE A 338 5.02 1.48 15.09
C PHE A 338 4.20 2.70 14.63
N THR A 339 4.43 3.85 15.27
CA THR A 339 3.92 5.13 14.77
C THR A 339 4.45 5.37 13.35
N PRO A 340 3.59 5.68 12.36
CA PRO A 340 4.00 5.80 10.95
C PRO A 340 5.11 6.82 10.76
N GLN A 341 4.94 8.04 11.28
CA GLN A 341 5.95 9.09 11.19
C GLN A 341 6.78 9.10 12.51
N PRO A 342 8.11 8.87 12.48
CA PRO A 342 8.94 8.70 13.68
C PRO A 342 8.98 9.89 14.65
N PHE A 343 8.75 11.10 14.16
CA PHE A 343 8.75 12.36 14.90
C PHE A 343 7.35 12.82 15.31
N GLU A 344 6.28 12.08 14.97
CA GLU A 344 4.89 12.45 15.31
C GLU A 344 4.72 12.69 16.82
N GLN A 345 5.25 11.80 17.66
CA GLN A 345 5.13 11.96 19.11
C GLN A 345 5.95 13.16 19.63
N LYS A 346 7.11 13.43 19.03
CA LYS A 346 7.92 14.62 19.38
C LYS A 346 7.17 15.89 19.03
N PHE A 347 6.54 15.94 17.85
CA PHE A 347 5.72 17.08 17.44
C PHE A 347 4.54 17.30 18.40
N LYS A 348 3.80 16.23 18.74
CA LYS A 348 2.68 16.33 19.70
C LYS A 348 3.14 16.87 21.06
N ASN A 349 4.28 16.38 21.57
CA ASN A 349 4.86 16.86 22.83
C ASN A 349 5.35 18.31 22.74
N TRP A 350 5.84 18.75 21.58
CA TRP A 350 6.23 20.14 21.36
C TRP A 350 5.00 21.05 21.29
N ALA A 351 3.95 20.61 20.57
CA ALA A 351 2.71 21.36 20.38
C ALA A 351 1.93 21.57 21.69
N THR A 352 2.06 20.70 22.69
CA THR A 352 1.39 20.92 24.00
C THR A 352 1.83 22.22 24.67
N ASN A 353 3.07 22.67 24.43
CA ASN A 353 3.64 23.89 25.01
C ASN A 353 3.39 25.15 24.16
N HIS A 354 2.71 25.02 23.02
CA HIS A 354 2.40 26.14 22.13
C HIS A 354 0.90 26.31 22.01
N ASN A 355 0.42 27.55 21.87
CA ASN A 355 -0.99 27.84 21.67
C ASN A 355 -1.10 29.09 20.80
N PHE A 356 -1.84 28.96 19.71
CA PHE A 356 -2.06 30.03 18.74
C PHE A 356 -3.54 30.33 18.59
N LEU A 357 -3.83 31.56 18.22
CA LEU A 357 -5.16 32.07 17.96
C LEU A 357 -5.41 32.15 16.45
N VAL A 358 -6.68 32.15 16.02
CA VAL A 358 -7.01 32.36 14.61
C VAL A 358 -6.60 33.78 14.18
N THR A 359 -6.64 34.75 15.11
CA THR A 359 -6.11 36.10 14.90
C THR A 359 -4.60 36.17 14.72
N ASP A 360 -3.82 35.14 15.10
CA ASP A 360 -2.40 35.08 14.76
C ASP A 360 -2.18 34.79 13.26
N LEU A 361 -3.09 34.05 12.61
CA LEU A 361 -3.11 33.88 11.16
C LEU A 361 -3.71 35.11 10.45
N PHE A 362 -4.80 35.67 11.01
CA PHE A 362 -5.59 36.74 10.41
C PHE A 362 -5.80 37.93 11.38
N PRO A 363 -4.79 38.77 11.62
CA PRO A 363 -4.86 39.88 12.58
C PRO A 363 -5.98 40.89 12.29
N THR A 364 -6.46 40.97 11.05
CA THR A 364 -7.52 41.91 10.62
C THR A 364 -8.94 41.43 10.97
N ILE A 365 -9.16 40.13 11.22
CA ILE A 365 -10.50 39.56 11.42
C ILE A 365 -10.99 39.71 12.87
N ARG A 366 -10.08 39.91 13.84
CA ARG A 366 -10.38 40.17 15.26
C ARG A 366 -11.37 39.18 15.90
N CYS A 367 -11.35 37.92 15.47
CA CYS A 367 -12.20 36.85 15.98
C CYS A 367 -11.43 35.52 16.01
N ASP A 368 -11.50 34.82 17.13
CA ASP A 368 -10.85 33.52 17.33
C ASP A 368 -11.80 32.33 17.34
N GLU A 369 -13.11 32.58 17.43
CA GLU A 369 -14.11 31.54 17.36
C GLU A 369 -14.34 31.08 15.93
N VAL A 370 -14.57 29.78 15.78
CA VAL A 370 -14.82 29.14 14.49
C VAL A 370 -16.26 28.61 14.43
N HIS A 371 -16.86 28.69 13.25
CA HIS A 371 -18.02 27.89 12.88
C HIS A 371 -17.55 26.80 11.92
N LEU A 372 -17.57 25.54 12.40
CA LEU A 372 -17.15 24.40 11.59
C LEU A 372 -18.23 24.04 10.57
N LEU A 373 -17.93 24.25 9.29
CA LEU A 373 -18.79 23.90 8.17
C LEU A 373 -18.68 22.41 7.87
N ASP A 374 -19.81 21.72 7.78
CA ASP A 374 -19.88 20.34 7.31
C ASP A 374 -19.72 20.28 5.78
N LEU A 375 -18.54 19.87 5.31
CA LEU A 375 -18.28 19.56 3.91
C LEU A 375 -18.21 18.06 3.64
N SER A 376 -18.64 17.25 4.61
CA SER A 376 -18.63 15.80 4.47
C SER A 376 -19.44 15.36 3.25
N VAL A 377 -19.19 14.15 2.75
CA VAL A 377 -19.99 13.56 1.66
C VAL A 377 -21.49 13.58 1.96
N SER A 378 -21.87 13.45 3.23
CA SER A 378 -23.27 13.50 3.69
C SER A 378 -23.85 14.91 3.88
N SER A 379 -23.07 15.96 3.62
CA SER A 379 -23.45 17.33 3.88
C SER A 379 -24.69 17.74 3.07
N ARG A 380 -25.72 18.15 3.79
CA ARG A 380 -26.92 18.78 3.20
C ARG A 380 -26.62 20.21 2.76
N TRP A 381 -25.64 20.86 3.39
CA TRP A 381 -25.24 22.21 3.02
C TRP A 381 -24.60 22.23 1.64
N LEU A 382 -23.78 21.22 1.29
CA LEU A 382 -23.16 21.12 -0.03
C LEU A 382 -24.19 21.08 -1.18
N GLY A 383 -25.30 20.36 -1.01
CA GLY A 383 -26.30 20.18 -2.06
C GLY A 383 -25.90 19.10 -3.07
N MET A 384 -26.38 19.20 -4.31
CA MET A 384 -26.01 18.31 -5.42
C MET A 384 -24.63 18.70 -5.99
N GLN A 385 -24.03 17.82 -6.78
CA GLN A 385 -22.76 18.11 -7.44
C GLN A 385 -22.78 19.40 -8.27
N SER A 386 -23.86 19.64 -9.01
CA SER A 386 -24.05 20.90 -9.76
C SER A 386 -24.01 22.15 -8.88
N ASP A 387 -24.31 22.04 -7.59
CA ASP A 387 -24.42 23.18 -6.69
C ASP A 387 -23.06 23.58 -6.09
N PHE A 388 -22.14 22.62 -5.94
CA PHE A 388 -20.82 22.87 -5.36
C PHE A 388 -19.68 22.88 -6.38
N ASP A 389 -19.92 22.40 -7.61
CA ASP A 389 -19.04 22.66 -8.75
C ASP A 389 -19.20 24.11 -9.28
N ASP A 390 -20.31 24.79 -8.91
CA ASP A 390 -20.53 26.22 -9.16
C ASP A 390 -19.86 27.07 -8.05
N THR A 391 -18.69 27.61 -8.37
CA THR A 391 -17.90 28.43 -7.44
C THR A 391 -18.63 29.70 -6.99
N GLU A 392 -19.43 30.33 -7.86
CA GLU A 392 -20.18 31.55 -7.51
C GLU A 392 -21.28 31.23 -6.50
N LEU A 393 -22.04 30.13 -6.72
CA LEU A 393 -23.06 29.66 -5.79
C LEU A 393 -22.43 29.22 -4.46
N PHE A 394 -21.29 28.54 -4.51
CA PHE A 394 -20.56 28.14 -3.31
C PHE A 394 -20.16 29.38 -2.49
N GLN A 395 -19.55 30.38 -3.13
CA GLN A 395 -19.18 31.64 -2.48
C GLN A 395 -20.40 32.36 -1.90
N PHE A 396 -21.50 32.43 -2.64
CA PHE A 396 -22.75 33.03 -2.16
C PHE A 396 -23.26 32.35 -0.88
N LYS A 397 -23.17 31.02 -0.80
CA LYS A 397 -23.57 30.25 0.38
C LYS A 397 -22.65 30.51 1.57
N ILE A 398 -21.32 30.61 1.33
CA ILE A 398 -20.35 31.00 2.36
C ILE A 398 -20.66 32.41 2.89
N ASP A 399 -20.87 33.39 2.02
CA ASP A 399 -21.19 34.76 2.43
C ASP A 399 -22.47 34.83 3.26
N ARG A 400 -23.48 34.05 2.87
CA ARG A 400 -24.74 33.96 3.63
C ARG A 400 -24.50 33.35 5.02
N LEU A 401 -23.69 32.30 5.11
CA LEU A 401 -23.34 31.66 6.37
C LEU A 401 -22.52 32.61 7.26
N GLN A 402 -21.58 33.36 6.69
CA GLN A 402 -20.79 34.36 7.42
C GLN A 402 -21.67 35.48 8.02
N ARG A 403 -22.76 35.87 7.34
CA ARG A 403 -23.75 36.81 7.90
C ARG A 403 -24.58 36.22 9.05
N GLU A 404 -24.82 34.91 9.04
CA GLU A 404 -25.50 34.20 10.14
C GLU A 404 -24.58 34.08 11.37
N TYR A 405 -23.28 33.95 11.15
CA TYR A 405 -22.25 33.83 12.20
C TYR A 405 -21.22 34.97 12.11
N PRO A 406 -21.60 36.25 12.30
CA PRO A 406 -20.73 37.40 12.06
C PRO A 406 -19.51 37.51 12.99
N ASN A 407 -19.56 36.83 14.14
CA ASN A 407 -18.49 36.81 15.14
C ASN A 407 -17.73 35.48 15.14
N LYS A 408 -17.69 34.78 14.00
CA LYS A 408 -16.96 33.51 13.84
C LYS A 408 -16.31 33.45 12.46
N VAL A 409 -15.17 32.80 12.38
CA VAL A 409 -14.55 32.41 11.11
C VAL A 409 -15.17 31.09 10.65
N ILE A 410 -15.63 31.02 9.41
CA ILE A 410 -16.11 29.75 8.84
C ILE A 410 -14.89 28.87 8.54
N ALA A 411 -14.86 27.63 9.03
CA ALA A 411 -13.72 26.74 8.82
C ALA A 411 -14.11 25.29 8.52
N GLY A 412 -13.19 24.55 7.91
CA GLY A 412 -13.37 23.19 7.41
C GLY A 412 -12.52 22.19 8.18
N GLY A 413 -12.98 20.94 8.27
CA GLY A 413 -12.38 19.98 9.19
C GLY A 413 -11.09 19.32 8.69
N TYR A 414 -10.22 18.97 9.64
CA TYR A 414 -9.10 18.04 9.45
C TYR A 414 -9.60 16.59 9.39
N LEU A 415 -9.06 15.80 8.46
CA LEU A 415 -9.50 14.44 8.09
C LEU A 415 -10.98 14.31 7.76
N GLU A 416 -11.60 15.40 7.30
CA GLU A 416 -12.96 15.38 6.80
C GLU A 416 -13.00 14.76 5.40
N PRO A 417 -13.78 13.68 5.15
CA PRO A 417 -13.99 13.15 3.81
C PRO A 417 -15.02 14.01 3.08
N ARG A 418 -14.59 14.76 2.06
CA ARG A 418 -15.44 15.76 1.40
C ARG A 418 -15.98 15.29 0.06
N GLY A 419 -17.17 15.79 -0.28
CA GLY A 419 -17.84 15.52 -1.56
C GLY A 419 -17.34 16.36 -2.74
N VAL A 420 -16.55 17.40 -2.48
CA VAL A 420 -16.17 18.44 -3.46
C VAL A 420 -15.01 18.06 -4.39
N TYR A 421 -14.31 16.95 -4.12
CA TYR A 421 -13.19 16.47 -4.94
C TYR A 421 -13.71 15.57 -6.07
N THR A 422 -14.31 16.19 -7.08
CA THR A 422 -15.10 15.50 -8.12
C THR A 422 -14.34 15.20 -9.41
N THR A 423 -13.17 15.81 -9.60
CA THR A 423 -12.38 15.69 -10.84
C THR A 423 -11.62 14.35 -10.90
N SER A 424 -11.18 13.95 -12.11
CA SER A 424 -10.52 12.65 -12.33
C SER A 424 -9.10 12.61 -11.76
N GLU A 425 -8.47 13.76 -11.56
CA GLU A 425 -7.14 13.99 -10.98
C GLU A 425 -7.06 13.53 -9.52
N TYR A 426 -8.20 13.47 -8.82
CA TYR A 426 -8.29 12.89 -7.48
C TYR A 426 -8.43 11.37 -7.47
N GLY A 427 -8.69 10.75 -8.63
CA GLY A 427 -8.96 9.33 -8.77
C GLY A 427 -7.74 8.50 -9.17
N ARG A 428 -7.70 7.25 -8.74
CA ARG A 428 -6.81 6.21 -9.28
C ARG A 428 -7.49 4.84 -9.28
N ILE A 429 -6.90 3.90 -10.01
CA ILE A 429 -7.28 2.48 -9.90
C ILE A 429 -6.43 1.82 -8.83
N GLY A 430 -7.04 1.47 -7.70
CA GLY A 430 -6.41 0.71 -6.62
C GLY A 430 -6.53 -0.80 -6.81
N ASN A 431 -6.15 -1.57 -5.78
CA ASN A 431 -6.23 -3.04 -5.80
C ASN A 431 -7.66 -3.58 -5.67
N SER A 432 -8.63 -2.74 -5.28
CA SER A 432 -10.04 -3.11 -5.09
C SER A 432 -10.98 -2.24 -5.93
N GLY A 433 -10.50 -1.78 -7.09
CA GLY A 433 -11.21 -0.90 -8.01
C GLY A 433 -10.86 0.58 -7.83
N PRO A 434 -11.65 1.49 -8.43
CA PRO A 434 -11.43 2.93 -8.33
C PRO A 434 -11.50 3.44 -6.89
N GLU A 435 -10.58 4.31 -6.53
CA GLU A 435 -10.57 5.07 -5.27
C GLU A 435 -10.19 6.52 -5.53
N TYR A 436 -10.60 7.42 -4.63
CA TYR A 436 -10.45 8.86 -4.78
C TYR A 436 -9.81 9.45 -3.51
N ARG A 437 -9.01 10.50 -3.68
CA ARG A 437 -8.54 11.34 -2.58
C ARG A 437 -9.68 12.23 -2.12
N THR A 438 -10.27 11.88 -1.00
CA THR A 438 -11.45 12.58 -0.46
C THR A 438 -11.20 13.19 0.90
N VAL A 439 -10.15 12.74 1.60
CA VAL A 439 -9.92 13.06 3.01
C VAL A 439 -8.99 14.25 3.12
N HIS A 440 -9.47 15.35 3.69
CA HIS A 440 -8.71 16.59 3.84
C HIS A 440 -7.56 16.44 4.84
N LEU A 441 -6.36 16.94 4.50
CA LEU A 441 -5.14 16.81 5.31
C LEU A 441 -4.77 18.07 6.08
N GLY A 442 -5.49 19.18 5.86
CA GLY A 442 -5.36 20.45 6.57
C GLY A 442 -6.66 20.92 7.22
N VAL A 443 -6.70 22.21 7.54
CA VAL A 443 -7.89 22.95 7.96
C VAL A 443 -8.05 24.12 7.00
N ASP A 444 -9.29 24.36 6.58
CA ASP A 444 -9.59 25.52 5.72
C ASP A 444 -10.24 26.63 6.53
N PHE A 445 -9.88 27.88 6.24
CA PHE A 445 -10.51 29.06 6.81
C PHE A 445 -11.09 29.93 5.69
N TRP A 446 -12.42 29.96 5.55
CA TRP A 446 -13.09 30.75 4.51
C TRP A 446 -13.23 32.21 4.93
N LEU A 447 -12.54 33.08 4.18
CA LEU A 447 -12.47 34.52 4.39
C LEU A 447 -12.38 35.19 3.02
N SER A 448 -12.77 36.45 2.92
CA SER A 448 -12.76 37.18 1.64
C SER A 448 -11.35 37.25 1.03
N ALA A 449 -11.27 37.19 -0.31
CA ALA A 449 -10.02 37.48 -1.02
C ALA A 449 -9.44 38.83 -0.58
N GLY A 450 -8.12 38.95 -0.55
CA GLY A 450 -7.42 40.11 0.00
C GLY A 450 -7.29 40.13 1.53
N THR A 451 -7.80 39.12 2.24
CA THR A 451 -7.50 38.97 3.68
C THR A 451 -6.02 38.61 3.86
N GLY A 452 -5.31 39.36 4.73
CA GLY A 452 -3.90 39.13 5.00
C GLY A 452 -3.65 37.91 5.90
N VAL A 453 -2.69 37.09 5.50
CA VAL A 453 -2.26 35.84 6.15
C VAL A 453 -0.87 36.04 6.74
N HIS A 454 -0.66 35.60 7.97
CA HIS A 454 0.58 35.80 8.71
C HIS A 454 1.17 34.47 9.20
N ALA A 455 2.49 34.45 9.43
CA ALA A 455 3.18 33.27 9.89
C ALA A 455 2.91 33.01 11.37
N LEU A 456 2.49 31.78 11.70
CA LEU A 456 2.32 31.40 13.12
C LEU A 456 3.64 31.32 13.88
N LEU A 457 4.74 31.09 13.18
CA LEU A 457 6.03 30.73 13.73
C LEU A 457 7.13 31.29 12.84
N ASP A 458 8.30 31.56 13.43
CA ASP A 458 9.52 31.77 12.67
C ASP A 458 9.75 30.60 11.71
N GLY A 459 10.02 30.88 10.45
CA GLY A 459 10.16 29.84 9.43
C GLY A 459 11.01 30.26 8.25
N GLU A 460 11.64 29.28 7.63
CA GLU A 460 12.38 29.42 6.38
C GLU A 460 11.48 29.01 5.21
N VAL A 461 11.34 29.85 4.19
CA VAL A 461 10.61 29.52 2.96
C VAL A 461 11.31 28.36 2.25
N VAL A 462 10.64 27.22 2.11
CA VAL A 462 11.15 26.06 1.35
C VAL A 462 10.41 25.82 0.04
N THR A 463 9.19 26.35 -0.08
CA THR A 463 8.41 26.36 -1.31
C THR A 463 7.69 27.71 -1.42
N ALA A 464 7.76 28.33 -2.59
CA ALA A 464 6.99 29.51 -2.97
C ALA A 464 6.72 29.44 -4.47
N VAL A 465 5.52 29.02 -4.86
CA VAL A 465 5.18 28.67 -6.26
C VAL A 465 3.73 29.01 -6.58
N ASN A 466 3.47 29.29 -7.86
CA ASN A 466 2.11 29.32 -8.40
C ASN A 466 1.76 27.91 -8.87
N ASP A 467 1.02 27.19 -8.03
CA ASP A 467 0.48 25.87 -8.35
C ASP A 467 -0.81 26.04 -9.19
N ALA A 468 -0.61 26.37 -10.47
CA ALA A 468 -1.67 26.76 -11.37
C ALA A 468 -2.42 25.53 -11.92
N GLY A 469 -3.74 25.54 -11.82
CA GLY A 469 -4.63 24.51 -12.35
C GLY A 469 -6.02 24.63 -11.75
N ASP A 470 -7.03 24.01 -12.37
CA ASP A 470 -8.35 23.91 -11.75
C ASP A 470 -8.25 23.00 -10.52
N LYS A 471 -8.73 23.50 -9.38
CA LYS A 471 -8.69 22.83 -8.07
C LYS A 471 -7.30 22.59 -7.46
N GLU A 472 -6.27 23.26 -7.98
CA GLU A 472 -4.92 23.34 -7.36
C GLU A 472 -4.82 24.51 -6.36
N TYR A 473 -3.66 24.74 -5.75
CA TYR A 473 -3.52 25.76 -4.69
C TYR A 473 -3.42 27.21 -5.17
N GLY A 474 -3.04 27.49 -6.43
CA GLY A 474 -2.64 28.84 -6.82
C GLY A 474 -1.39 29.29 -6.07
N GLY A 475 -1.42 30.44 -5.39
CA GLY A 475 -0.30 30.88 -4.55
C GLY A 475 -0.06 29.94 -3.36
N LEU A 476 1.08 29.24 -3.37
CA LEU A 476 1.47 28.26 -2.36
C LEU A 476 2.79 28.67 -1.69
N ILE A 477 2.78 28.74 -0.35
CA ILE A 477 3.99 28.92 0.47
C ILE A 477 4.10 27.78 1.49
N ILE A 478 5.28 27.20 1.61
CA ILE A 478 5.62 26.24 2.67
C ILE A 478 6.80 26.79 3.47
N LEU A 479 6.60 26.89 4.78
CA LEU A 479 7.62 27.31 5.73
C LEU A 479 8.16 26.10 6.50
N LYS A 480 9.47 26.00 6.63
CA LYS A 480 10.16 25.04 7.51
C LYS A 480 10.45 25.70 8.85
N HIS A 481 10.02 25.04 9.91
CA HIS A 481 10.27 25.42 11.29
C HIS A 481 11.32 24.49 11.89
N THR A 482 12.33 25.07 12.52
CA THR A 482 13.38 24.32 13.20
C THR A 482 13.35 24.63 14.68
N THR A 483 13.15 23.59 15.48
CA THR A 483 13.24 23.65 16.95
C THR A 483 14.53 22.95 17.40
N GLU A 484 14.83 22.96 18.70
CA GLU A 484 15.98 22.22 19.24
C GLU A 484 15.90 20.70 18.97
N THR A 485 14.70 20.13 18.84
CA THR A 485 14.50 18.67 18.87
C THR A 485 13.85 18.08 17.61
N LEU A 486 13.23 18.90 16.76
CA LEU A 486 12.59 18.47 15.52
C LEU A 486 12.47 19.61 14.50
N SER A 487 12.33 19.24 13.22
CA SER A 487 11.91 20.14 12.15
C SER A 487 10.57 19.68 11.59
N PHE A 488 9.70 20.63 11.28
CA PHE A 488 8.40 20.41 10.65
C PHE A 488 8.08 21.58 9.73
N TYR A 489 6.94 21.51 9.05
CA TYR A 489 6.56 22.47 8.04
C TYR A 489 5.11 22.93 8.24
N THR A 490 4.83 24.17 7.84
CA THR A 490 3.46 24.67 7.66
C THR A 490 3.25 25.07 6.21
N LEU A 491 2.10 24.68 5.65
CA LEU A 491 1.67 24.97 4.30
C LEU A 491 0.54 26.00 4.34
N TYR A 492 0.66 27.02 3.50
CA TYR A 492 -0.31 28.10 3.30
C TYR A 492 -0.68 28.10 1.80
N GLY A 493 -1.84 27.53 1.46
CA GLY A 493 -2.36 27.45 0.10
C GLY A 493 -3.43 28.51 -0.19
N HIS A 494 -3.83 28.63 -1.47
CA HIS A 494 -4.87 29.55 -1.94
C HIS A 494 -4.57 31.05 -1.69
N LEU A 495 -3.27 31.40 -1.65
CA LEU A 495 -2.81 32.78 -1.64
C LEU A 495 -2.87 33.38 -3.05
N SER A 496 -2.83 34.71 -3.15
CA SER A 496 -2.74 35.39 -4.43
C SER A 496 -1.38 35.14 -5.09
N VAL A 497 -1.35 35.14 -6.43
CA VAL A 497 -0.10 34.95 -7.18
C VAL A 497 0.87 36.11 -6.92
N ALA A 498 0.38 37.31 -6.64
CA ALA A 498 1.22 38.43 -6.23
C ALA A 498 1.96 38.16 -4.90
N SER A 499 1.35 37.41 -3.97
CA SER A 499 1.93 37.16 -2.64
C SER A 499 3.18 36.30 -2.66
N ILE A 500 3.36 35.50 -3.71
CA ILE A 500 4.49 34.57 -3.85
C ILE A 500 5.64 35.14 -4.72
N GLN A 501 5.40 36.18 -5.51
CA GLN A 501 6.36 36.69 -6.51
C GLN A 501 7.68 37.15 -5.88
N ASP A 502 7.60 37.77 -4.70
CA ASP A 502 8.75 38.32 -3.97
C ASP A 502 9.31 37.34 -2.93
N LYS A 503 8.78 36.11 -2.84
CA LYS A 503 9.25 35.11 -1.90
C LYS A 503 10.38 34.29 -2.49
N VAL A 504 11.47 34.18 -1.74
CA VAL A 504 12.67 33.45 -2.17
C VAL A 504 12.91 32.25 -1.26
N ILE A 505 13.26 31.10 -1.84
CA ILE A 505 13.64 29.92 -1.05
C ILE A 505 14.85 30.27 -0.16
N GLY A 506 14.76 29.95 1.13
CA GLY A 506 15.73 30.32 2.16
C GLY A 506 15.43 31.65 2.86
N GLN A 507 14.44 32.43 2.40
CA GLN A 507 13.98 33.62 3.11
C GLN A 507 13.45 33.23 4.49
N VAL A 508 13.90 33.95 5.52
CA VAL A 508 13.35 33.82 6.87
C VAL A 508 12.15 34.75 7.01
N ILE A 509 11.03 34.21 7.45
CA ILE A 509 9.81 34.93 7.81
C ILE A 509 9.65 34.81 9.32
N GLY A 510 9.53 35.95 10.01
CA GLY A 510 9.35 35.98 11.45
C GLY A 510 7.91 35.61 11.86
N GLN A 511 7.74 35.12 13.09
CA GLN A 511 6.42 34.94 13.68
C GLN A 511 5.61 36.25 13.64
N GLY A 512 4.36 36.17 13.20
CA GLY A 512 3.46 37.29 13.03
C GLY A 512 3.76 38.17 11.82
N GLU A 513 4.78 37.84 11.02
CA GLU A 513 5.07 38.56 9.77
C GLU A 513 4.04 38.20 8.69
N HIS A 514 3.72 39.18 7.85
CA HIS A 514 2.78 39.03 6.74
C HIS A 514 3.36 38.13 5.63
N ILE A 515 2.69 37.00 5.39
CA ILE A 515 3.04 36.03 4.36
C ILE A 515 2.49 36.46 3.01
N GLY A 516 1.22 36.89 2.97
CA GLY A 516 0.50 37.16 1.72
C GLY A 516 -0.99 37.37 1.93
N PHE A 517 -1.72 37.57 0.84
CA PHE A 517 -3.17 37.74 0.83
C PHE A 517 -3.86 36.52 0.24
N LEU A 518 -5.09 36.24 0.69
CA LEU A 518 -5.95 35.24 0.04
C LEU A 518 -6.24 35.64 -1.41
N GLY A 519 -6.09 34.68 -2.32
CA GLY A 519 -6.27 34.87 -3.75
C GLY A 519 -7.74 34.89 -4.18
N LEU A 520 -8.00 35.54 -5.32
CA LEU A 520 -9.29 35.45 -6.00
C LEU A 520 -9.47 34.05 -6.65
N PRO A 521 -10.73 33.61 -6.93
CA PRO A 521 -10.98 32.33 -7.58
C PRO A 521 -10.16 32.09 -8.85
N GLU A 522 -9.94 33.12 -9.66
CA GLU A 522 -9.27 33.00 -10.96
C GLU A 522 -7.76 32.69 -10.84
N GLU A 523 -7.19 32.90 -9.65
CA GLU A 523 -5.76 32.69 -9.36
C GLU A 523 -5.48 31.67 -8.26
N ASN A 524 -6.50 31.25 -7.50
CA ASN A 524 -6.37 30.32 -6.36
C ASN A 524 -6.76 28.87 -6.68
N GLY A 525 -6.95 28.54 -7.96
CA GLY A 525 -7.43 27.24 -8.42
C GLY A 525 -8.95 27.10 -8.50
N ASN A 526 -9.66 28.20 -8.76
CA ASN A 526 -11.12 28.22 -8.91
C ASN A 526 -11.86 27.70 -7.67
N TRP A 527 -11.37 28.12 -6.51
CA TRP A 527 -12.00 27.89 -5.22
C TRP A 527 -12.60 29.19 -4.68
N ALA A 528 -13.72 29.07 -3.95
CA ALA A 528 -14.19 30.13 -3.07
C ALA A 528 -13.03 30.57 -2.15
N PRO A 529 -12.68 31.87 -2.02
CA PRO A 529 -11.50 32.29 -1.28
C PRO A 529 -11.45 31.75 0.15
N HIS A 530 -10.31 31.13 0.48
CA HIS A 530 -10.02 30.55 1.78
C HIS A 530 -8.51 30.35 1.95
N LEU A 531 -8.05 30.15 3.18
CA LEU A 531 -6.71 29.62 3.45
C LEU A 531 -6.81 28.11 3.62
N HIS A 532 -6.02 27.33 2.87
CA HIS A 532 -5.69 25.96 3.27
C HIS A 532 -4.46 25.99 4.17
N PHE A 533 -4.63 25.63 5.45
CA PHE A 533 -3.54 25.56 6.43
C PHE A 533 -3.26 24.12 6.83
N GLN A 534 -2.01 23.68 6.67
CA GLN A 534 -1.62 22.30 6.94
C GLN A 534 -0.26 22.21 7.63
N ILE A 535 -0.15 21.29 8.59
CA ILE A 535 1.11 20.94 9.25
C ILE A 535 1.67 19.69 8.57
N MET A 536 2.98 19.64 8.34
CA MET A 536 3.65 18.48 7.73
C MET A 536 4.92 18.14 8.50
N LEU A 537 5.16 16.86 8.78
CA LEU A 537 6.38 16.36 9.42
C LEU A 537 7.40 15.78 8.42
N SER A 538 7.06 15.79 7.13
CA SER A 538 7.92 15.41 6.03
C SER A 538 7.43 16.06 4.75
N MET A 539 8.35 16.54 3.91
CA MET A 539 8.04 16.99 2.56
C MET A 539 7.89 15.84 1.57
N LEU A 540 8.24 14.59 1.94
CA LEU A 540 8.24 13.41 1.04
C LEU A 540 8.90 13.67 -0.33
N GLY A 541 9.90 14.56 -0.36
CA GLY A 541 10.59 14.96 -1.60
C GLY A 541 9.81 15.90 -2.53
N TYR A 542 8.60 16.33 -2.16
CA TYR A 542 7.86 17.34 -2.90
C TYR A 542 8.55 18.71 -2.79
N THR A 543 8.52 19.48 -3.88
CA THR A 543 9.16 20.82 -3.95
C THR A 543 8.27 21.89 -4.57
N LYS A 544 7.21 21.50 -5.29
CA LYS A 544 6.35 22.40 -6.08
C LYS A 544 4.86 22.29 -5.71
N ASP A 545 4.49 21.30 -4.93
CA ASP A 545 3.14 21.00 -4.46
C ASP A 545 3.26 20.24 -3.14
N PHE A 546 2.13 19.94 -2.51
CA PHE A 546 2.05 18.90 -1.48
C PHE A 546 0.60 18.42 -1.35
N PRO A 547 0.32 17.12 -1.19
CA PRO A 547 -1.05 16.64 -1.07
C PRO A 547 -1.84 17.32 0.06
N GLY A 548 -2.89 18.06 -0.31
CA GLY A 548 -3.90 18.60 0.62
C GLY A 548 -5.03 17.62 0.93
N VAL A 549 -5.11 16.55 0.13
CA VAL A 549 -6.11 15.49 0.23
C VAL A 549 -5.47 14.12 0.08
N GLY A 550 -5.96 13.15 0.86
CA GLY A 550 -5.45 11.78 0.89
C GLY A 550 -6.50 10.71 0.57
N TYR A 551 -6.03 9.54 0.16
CA TYR A 551 -6.86 8.34 0.03
C TYR A 551 -7.23 7.78 1.41
N ILE A 552 -8.49 7.36 1.58
CA ILE A 552 -8.94 6.73 2.82
C ILE A 552 -8.15 5.47 3.19
N THR A 553 -7.70 4.71 2.18
CA THR A 553 -6.87 3.50 2.35
C THR A 553 -5.48 3.81 2.94
N GLN A 554 -5.03 5.06 2.85
CA GLN A 554 -3.71 5.51 3.32
C GLN A 554 -3.81 6.44 4.54
N ILE A 555 -5.01 6.69 5.06
CA ILE A 555 -5.24 7.77 6.03
C ILE A 555 -4.46 7.60 7.34
N ASN A 556 -4.23 6.35 7.74
CA ASN A 556 -3.49 6.06 8.97
C ASN A 556 -2.03 6.49 8.89
N VAL A 557 -1.44 6.55 7.70
CA VAL A 557 -0.09 7.09 7.48
C VAL A 557 -0.17 8.61 7.30
N TRP A 558 -1.11 9.10 6.50
CA TRP A 558 -1.27 10.53 6.25
C TRP A 558 -1.51 11.34 7.53
N LYS A 559 -2.30 10.84 8.48
CA LYS A 559 -2.49 11.52 9.78
C LYS A 559 -1.22 11.66 10.61
N GLY A 560 -0.25 10.76 10.41
CA GLY A 560 1.06 10.85 11.07
C GLY A 560 2.01 11.80 10.35
N ILE A 561 1.90 11.91 9.02
CA ILE A 561 2.67 12.86 8.20
C ILE A 561 2.14 14.28 8.36
N CYS A 562 0.83 14.44 8.36
CA CYS A 562 0.12 15.71 8.48
C CYS A 562 -0.72 15.68 9.76
N PRO A 563 -0.16 16.06 10.93
CA PRO A 563 -0.90 16.10 12.19
C PRO A 563 -2.03 17.13 12.15
N ASP A 564 -3.01 16.95 13.04
CA ASP A 564 -4.13 17.87 13.21
C ASP A 564 -3.64 19.30 13.51
N PRO A 565 -3.92 20.31 12.65
CA PRO A 565 -3.61 21.70 12.94
C PRO A 565 -4.18 22.21 14.26
N ASN A 566 -5.29 21.64 14.74
CA ASN A 566 -5.88 22.01 16.02
C ASN A 566 -5.01 21.65 17.23
N LEU A 567 -3.92 20.89 17.06
CA LEU A 567 -2.87 20.75 18.08
C LEU A 567 -2.19 22.08 18.42
N LEU A 568 -2.19 23.04 17.48
CA LEU A 568 -1.65 24.39 17.65
C LEU A 568 -2.71 25.38 18.17
N PHE A 569 -3.95 25.29 17.69
CA PHE A 569 -5.02 26.22 18.04
C PHE A 569 -5.78 25.87 19.33
N LYS A 570 -5.83 24.57 19.68
CA LYS A 570 -6.54 24.04 20.86
C LYS A 570 -7.99 24.51 20.98
N SER A 571 -8.64 24.72 19.85
CA SER A 571 -10.02 25.22 19.78
C SER A 571 -11.00 24.06 19.77
N THR A 572 -11.97 24.07 20.69
CA THR A 572 -13.07 23.09 20.68
C THR A 572 -13.94 23.21 19.43
N SER A 573 -13.98 24.40 18.82
CA SER A 573 -14.77 24.69 17.63
C SER A 573 -14.15 24.17 16.33
N LEU A 574 -12.86 23.82 16.34
CA LEU A 574 -12.15 23.22 15.19
C LEU A 574 -12.14 21.69 15.21
N GLN A 575 -12.75 21.06 16.22
CA GLN A 575 -12.76 19.60 16.32
C GLN A 575 -13.72 18.98 15.29
N THR A 576 -13.14 18.29 14.28
CA THR A 576 -13.92 17.58 13.25
C THR A 576 -14.84 16.52 13.84
N GLN A 577 -16.10 16.51 13.39
CA GLN A 577 -17.13 15.57 13.89
C GLN A 577 -17.43 14.42 12.92
N PHE A 578 -16.78 14.36 11.75
CA PHE A 578 -17.12 13.47 10.65
C PHE A 578 -15.92 12.66 10.12
N PRO A 579 -16.18 11.44 9.60
CA PRO A 579 -17.43 10.69 9.69
C PRO A 579 -17.49 9.97 11.04
N LYS A 580 -18.69 9.89 11.63
CA LYS A 580 -18.90 9.08 12.84
C LYS A 580 -18.63 7.59 12.53
N PRO A 581 -17.94 6.85 13.42
CA PRO A 581 -17.74 5.41 13.28
C PRO A 581 -19.05 4.64 13.14
N ASN A 582 -19.03 3.55 12.37
CA ASN A 582 -20.22 2.71 12.16
C ASN A 582 -20.65 1.95 13.42
N ASP A 583 -19.77 1.77 14.41
CA ASP A 583 -20.07 1.00 15.63
C ASP A 583 -21.25 1.56 16.41
N GLU A 584 -21.35 2.89 16.52
CA GLU A 584 -22.49 3.55 17.17
C GLU A 584 -23.80 3.22 16.45
N LEU A 585 -23.79 3.32 15.11
CA LEU A 585 -24.95 3.02 14.27
C LEU A 585 -25.35 1.54 14.36
N ILE A 586 -24.38 0.63 14.32
CA ILE A 586 -24.61 -0.82 14.43
C ILE A 586 -25.19 -1.15 15.80
N ASN A 587 -24.63 -0.61 16.87
CA ASN A 587 -25.08 -0.85 18.24
C ASN A 587 -26.49 -0.30 18.48
N PHE A 588 -26.79 0.89 17.96
CA PHE A 588 -28.13 1.45 18.00
C PHE A 588 -29.13 0.54 17.27
N ARG A 589 -28.81 0.09 16.05
CA ARG A 589 -29.65 -0.84 15.28
C ARG A 589 -29.90 -2.15 16.03
N LYS A 590 -28.87 -2.74 16.65
CA LYS A 590 -29.00 -3.99 17.42
C LYS A 590 -29.92 -3.86 18.63
N ARG A 591 -29.98 -2.68 19.26
CA ARG A 591 -30.83 -2.42 20.42
C ARG A 591 -32.28 -2.10 20.05
N HIS A 592 -32.50 -1.42 18.93
CA HIS A 592 -33.79 -0.79 18.63
C HIS A 592 -34.53 -1.39 17.43
N LEU A 593 -33.85 -2.08 16.51
CA LEU A 593 -34.47 -2.69 15.33
C LEU A 593 -34.71 -4.19 15.55
N GLY A 594 -35.80 -4.69 14.97
CA GLY A 594 -36.11 -6.13 14.97
C GLY A 594 -35.02 -6.96 14.27
N LYS A 595 -34.79 -8.18 14.75
CA LYS A 595 -33.77 -9.09 14.20
C LYS A 595 -33.96 -9.43 12.71
N SER A 596 -35.17 -9.24 12.17
CA SER A 596 -35.48 -9.41 10.74
C SER A 596 -34.82 -8.35 9.85
N LEU A 597 -34.35 -7.23 10.39
CA LEU A 597 -33.67 -6.16 9.64
C LEU A 597 -32.13 -6.29 9.73
N SER A 598 -31.63 -7.50 9.47
CA SER A 598 -30.20 -7.82 9.52
C SER A 598 -29.39 -7.09 8.43
N LEU A 599 -28.12 -6.79 8.72
CA LEU A 599 -27.19 -6.22 7.74
C LEU A 599 -26.65 -7.32 6.81
N GLN A 600 -26.57 -7.03 5.51
CA GLN A 600 -26.24 -8.02 4.48
C GLN A 600 -24.73 -8.28 4.35
N TYR A 601 -23.88 -7.28 4.61
CA TYR A 601 -22.43 -7.39 4.46
C TYR A 601 -21.72 -7.69 5.78
N GLN A 602 -20.64 -8.48 5.72
CA GLN A 602 -19.79 -8.77 6.89
C GLN A 602 -19.19 -7.51 7.50
N VAL A 603 -18.72 -6.59 6.66
CA VAL A 603 -18.36 -5.22 7.03
C VAL A 603 -19.47 -4.32 6.51
N PRO A 604 -20.34 -3.79 7.38
CA PRO A 604 -21.45 -2.94 6.96
C PRO A 604 -20.97 -1.67 6.26
N ILE A 605 -21.53 -1.42 5.08
CA ILE A 605 -21.28 -0.21 4.28
C ILE A 605 -22.31 0.85 4.66
N LYS A 606 -21.88 2.11 4.81
CA LYS A 606 -22.76 3.24 5.12
C LYS A 606 -22.84 4.17 3.91
N MET A 607 -23.79 3.89 3.03
CA MET A 607 -24.11 4.79 1.92
C MET A 607 -24.74 6.07 2.46
N VAL A 608 -24.27 7.22 1.99
CA VAL A 608 -24.75 8.54 2.44
C VAL A 608 -25.24 9.44 1.31
N ARG A 609 -24.93 9.11 0.06
CA ARG A 609 -25.27 9.91 -1.12
C ARG A 609 -25.47 9.02 -2.35
N GLY A 610 -26.30 9.44 -3.30
CA GLY A 610 -26.40 8.84 -4.63
C GLY A 610 -25.76 9.75 -5.69
N ALA A 611 -25.41 9.22 -6.86
CA ALA A 611 -25.00 10.04 -8.00
C ALA A 611 -25.20 9.25 -9.29
N GLY A 612 -26.28 9.52 -10.03
CA GLY A 612 -26.66 8.67 -11.16
C GLY A 612 -26.70 7.19 -10.75
N GLN A 613 -25.99 6.31 -11.47
CA GLN A 613 -25.90 4.87 -11.16
C GLN A 613 -25.09 4.50 -9.90
N TYR A 614 -24.45 5.46 -9.23
CA TYR A 614 -23.56 5.18 -8.10
C TYR A 614 -24.24 5.44 -6.74
N LEU A 615 -23.89 4.61 -5.77
CA LEU A 615 -24.02 4.88 -4.34
C LEU A 615 -22.67 5.30 -3.79
N ILE A 616 -22.64 6.30 -2.92
CA ILE A 616 -21.42 6.86 -2.35
C ILE A 616 -21.43 6.66 -0.83
N ASP A 617 -20.38 6.06 -0.30
CA ASP A 617 -20.21 5.87 1.13
C ASP A 617 -19.75 7.14 1.86
N GLN A 618 -19.69 7.08 3.19
CA GLN A 618 -19.30 8.19 4.05
C GLN A 618 -17.85 8.67 3.85
N TYR A 619 -17.03 7.94 3.11
CA TYR A 619 -15.65 8.31 2.76
C TYR A 619 -15.52 8.73 1.30
N GLY A 620 -16.61 8.78 0.54
CA GLY A 620 -16.63 9.20 -0.86
C GLY A 620 -16.32 8.08 -1.85
N ARG A 621 -16.25 6.81 -1.40
CA ARG A 621 -16.09 5.68 -2.30
C ARG A 621 -17.38 5.45 -3.07
N LYS A 622 -17.25 5.39 -4.40
CA LYS A 622 -18.34 5.12 -5.33
C LYS A 622 -18.51 3.61 -5.52
N TYR A 623 -19.75 3.15 -5.41
CA TYR A 623 -20.18 1.78 -5.62
C TYR A 623 -21.20 1.74 -6.75
N LEU A 624 -21.02 0.85 -7.72
CA LEU A 624 -22.07 0.56 -8.68
C LEU A 624 -23.11 -0.34 -8.01
N ASP A 625 -24.38 0.09 -7.99
CA ASP A 625 -25.44 -0.71 -7.39
C ASP A 625 -25.89 -1.82 -8.35
N THR A 626 -25.48 -3.05 -8.03
CA THR A 626 -25.88 -4.26 -8.76
C THR A 626 -26.82 -5.15 -7.94
N VAL A 627 -27.35 -4.64 -6.81
CA VAL A 627 -28.13 -5.43 -5.84
C VAL A 627 -29.57 -4.95 -5.78
N ASN A 628 -29.80 -3.64 -5.87
CA ASN A 628 -31.14 -3.07 -5.77
C ASN A 628 -31.98 -3.31 -7.05
N ASN A 629 -33.30 -3.17 -6.92
CA ASN A 629 -34.22 -3.22 -8.04
C ASN A 629 -33.92 -2.09 -9.05
N VAL A 630 -34.34 -2.26 -10.32
CA VAL A 630 -33.95 -1.40 -11.45
C VAL A 630 -34.25 0.09 -11.19
N ALA A 631 -33.22 0.85 -10.83
CA ALA A 631 -33.24 2.30 -10.78
C ALA A 631 -33.05 2.85 -12.21
N HIS A 632 -34.16 3.06 -12.93
CA HIS A 632 -34.18 3.42 -14.36
C HIS A 632 -33.32 4.64 -14.71
N VAL A 633 -33.17 5.59 -13.79
CA VAL A 633 -32.35 6.81 -13.93
C VAL A 633 -31.32 6.95 -12.79
N GLY A 634 -31.03 5.86 -12.07
CA GLY A 634 -30.10 5.83 -10.94
C GLY A 634 -30.67 6.34 -9.61
N HIS A 635 -29.79 6.63 -8.65
CA HIS A 635 -30.10 7.00 -7.26
C HIS A 635 -30.31 8.50 -7.03
N GLU A 636 -29.62 9.36 -7.78
CA GLU A 636 -29.71 10.82 -7.66
C GLU A 636 -29.58 11.45 -9.06
N HIS A 637 -30.68 11.47 -9.81
CA HIS A 637 -30.72 12.16 -11.10
C HIS A 637 -31.06 13.65 -10.88
N PRO A 638 -30.20 14.61 -11.27
CA PRO A 638 -30.39 16.02 -10.92
C PRO A 638 -31.72 16.62 -11.35
N GLU A 639 -32.26 16.19 -12.50
CA GLU A 639 -33.58 16.66 -12.98
C GLU A 639 -34.74 16.11 -12.14
N VAL A 640 -34.67 14.84 -11.73
CA VAL A 640 -35.71 14.19 -10.92
C VAL A 640 -35.71 14.77 -9.52
N VAL A 641 -34.53 14.99 -8.94
CA VAL A 641 -34.39 15.61 -7.61
C VAL A 641 -34.97 17.03 -7.63
N ARG A 642 -34.61 17.86 -8.63
CA ARG A 642 -35.16 19.22 -8.76
C ARG A 642 -36.66 19.23 -8.95
N ALA A 643 -37.20 18.41 -9.86
CA ALA A 643 -38.65 18.29 -10.06
C ALA A 643 -39.36 17.85 -8.77
N GLY A 644 -38.79 16.87 -8.05
CA GLY A 644 -39.31 16.41 -6.76
C GLY A 644 -39.29 17.49 -5.67
N GLN A 645 -38.19 18.25 -5.55
CA GLN A 645 -38.09 19.36 -4.61
C GLN A 645 -39.10 20.47 -4.90
N GLN A 646 -39.25 20.87 -6.17
CA GLN A 646 -40.22 21.86 -6.60
C GLN A 646 -41.66 21.41 -6.29
N GLN A 647 -42.00 20.15 -6.56
CA GLN A 647 -43.32 19.62 -6.26
C GLN A 647 -43.57 19.48 -4.76
N MET A 648 -42.56 19.06 -3.98
CA MET A 648 -42.67 18.94 -2.53
C MET A 648 -42.90 20.30 -1.86
N ALA A 649 -42.35 21.38 -2.41
CA ALA A 649 -42.58 22.74 -1.91
C ALA A 649 -44.03 23.22 -2.08
N LEU A 650 -44.80 22.61 -3.00
CA LEU A 650 -46.21 22.90 -3.26
C LEU A 650 -47.17 21.90 -2.59
N ILE A 651 -46.65 20.92 -1.83
CA ILE A 651 -47.43 19.77 -1.38
C ILE A 651 -48.70 20.17 -0.63
N ASN A 652 -49.84 19.81 -1.20
CA ASN A 652 -51.12 19.80 -0.50
C ASN A 652 -51.42 18.37 -0.05
N THR A 653 -51.36 18.12 1.26
CA THR A 653 -51.53 16.78 1.84
C THR A 653 -53.00 16.35 1.97
N ASN A 654 -53.94 17.21 1.55
CA ASN A 654 -55.37 16.95 1.68
C ASN A 654 -56.02 16.77 0.29
N SER A 655 -56.34 15.52 -0.03
CA SER A 655 -56.96 15.11 -1.29
C SER A 655 -58.40 15.60 -1.48
N ARG A 656 -58.97 16.34 -0.52
CA ARG A 656 -60.30 16.95 -0.64
C ARG A 656 -60.30 18.22 -1.50
N TYR A 657 -59.14 18.81 -1.77
CA TYR A 657 -59.00 20.02 -2.58
C TYR A 657 -58.50 19.69 -3.99
N LEU A 658 -58.88 20.52 -4.97
CA LEU A 658 -58.51 20.34 -6.37
C LEU A 658 -57.00 20.53 -6.57
N HIS A 659 -56.39 19.71 -7.42
CA HIS A 659 -54.99 19.80 -7.80
C HIS A 659 -54.80 19.30 -9.25
N ASP A 660 -54.09 20.05 -10.09
CA ASP A 660 -53.99 19.71 -11.53
C ASP A 660 -53.12 18.47 -11.79
N ASN A 661 -52.01 18.30 -11.08
CA ASN A 661 -51.07 17.18 -11.30
C ASN A 661 -51.68 15.77 -11.19
N ILE A 662 -52.72 15.55 -10.37
CA ILE A 662 -53.37 14.22 -10.32
C ILE A 662 -54.11 13.92 -11.63
N ASN A 663 -54.65 14.94 -12.28
CA ASN A 663 -55.32 14.81 -13.57
C ASN A 663 -54.29 14.64 -14.69
N GLU A 664 -53.18 15.40 -14.68
CA GLU A 664 -52.11 15.26 -15.67
C GLU A 664 -51.45 13.87 -15.61
N LEU A 665 -51.09 13.38 -14.42
CA LEU A 665 -50.57 12.00 -14.27
C LEU A 665 -51.58 10.96 -14.77
N THR A 666 -52.88 11.17 -14.53
CA THR A 666 -53.92 10.27 -15.04
C THR A 666 -53.95 10.28 -16.57
N LYS A 667 -53.77 11.43 -17.22
CA LYS A 667 -53.69 11.53 -18.69
C LYS A 667 -52.45 10.85 -19.26
N ASP A 668 -51.32 10.91 -18.57
CA ASP A 668 -50.07 10.28 -19.01
C ASP A 668 -50.08 8.74 -18.86
N ILE A 669 -50.90 8.23 -17.92
CA ILE A 669 -51.08 6.79 -17.68
C ILE A 669 -52.12 6.16 -18.61
N LEU A 670 -53.15 6.92 -19.02
CA LEU A 670 -54.23 6.48 -19.92
C LEU A 670 -53.80 6.52 -21.39
#